data_AF-A0A3F2RWQ3-F1
#
_entry.id   AF-A0A3F2RWQ3-F1
#
_cell.length_a   1.000
_cell.length_b   1.000
_cell.length_c   1.000
_cell.angle_alpha   90.00
_cell.angle_beta   90.00
_cell.angle_gamma   90.00
#
_symmetry.space_group_name_H-M   'P 1'
#
loop_
_entity.id
_entity.type
_entity.pdbx_description
1 polymer ?
#
loop_
_entity_poly.entity_id
_entity_poly.type
_entity_poly.pdbx_seq_one_letter_code
_entity_poly.pdbx_strand_id
1 'polypeptide(L)'
;MAVRSVLLSDIQSVLSLARKRYGYLLNSSTGQKPKQDNPLSVFQSFALIRGRLLRSENMAELSPVSVVKPFLDIIRHQNASSTVTGAALQAVMNFLHSWPWAEVKDQNAAADAVSDIVDAVSHCRFQETAVESDQNVLVLVVHVLHAVPHITLPLRSTATNFLHDTVAFIFSNPAIYSDSAATPVTSVSKTRALIACDADLITEVPSLMLFIKDDLCSAILRYCRLGACSELKIPVVCLELIRLLWSKLRSDLKMQVETIFNGVFNHALHWTIANLDVNNPDFPRGDDTTPPAGSANGEASEKSVVMVDAATDEFSGEMLPQARLFNISFEILDCLVDLLAEATLLPDLYVNYDCDGNRCDLTQNLFELLSQAVQQSHVACFESHEETHFLWAQAVGEIALRGMFNALYVVHLRTQPQTNPVVTDGSSSSSVPSDDEGHEDTLLVEQEEQQMPINAAGFASAEILYKKRQRKKFFQHGIQEFNRKPMAGIKYLQQNTFLPTPLDSMSLATFLRSLPQGLNKNAVGVYLGAMGKEVKGFEKTDIHEADTMDFHRDVLTNFVRSFNFEGESIVAALRMFLASFRLPGEAQQIDRILNTFSLQVYEQCRERFLMASVDVAYLLSFSLIMLNTDLHNPNIRADKKMKLLDFIKNNKNYGQEVSKGLDLPEDFLTELYDTIAKDEIKTFEDGGKHV
;
A
#
# COMPACT_ATOMS: atom_id res chain seq x y z
N MET A 1 11.87 -38.96 -32.30
CA MET A 1 13.33 -39.18 -32.38
C MET A 1 14.15 -38.03 -31.82
N ALA A 2 13.79 -36.76 -32.06
CA ALA A 2 14.54 -35.58 -31.57
C ALA A 2 14.65 -35.46 -30.03
N VAL A 3 13.58 -35.71 -29.28
CA VAL A 3 13.55 -35.60 -27.79
C VAL A 3 14.56 -36.52 -27.12
N ARG A 4 14.60 -37.80 -27.54
CA ARG A 4 15.52 -38.81 -27.00
C ARG A 4 16.98 -38.41 -27.22
N SER A 5 17.34 -37.94 -28.42
CA SER A 5 18.71 -37.53 -28.72
C SER A 5 19.14 -36.29 -27.91
N VAL A 6 18.24 -35.33 -27.72
CA VAL A 6 18.50 -34.12 -26.92
C VAL A 6 18.76 -34.50 -25.46
N LEU A 7 17.87 -35.29 -24.84
CA LEU A 7 18.05 -35.72 -23.45
C LEU A 7 19.31 -36.59 -23.24
N LEU A 8 19.64 -37.49 -24.18
CA LEU A 8 20.86 -38.28 -24.10
C LEU A 8 22.13 -37.41 -24.20
N SER A 9 22.10 -36.36 -25.03
CA SER A 9 23.17 -35.37 -25.14
C SER A 9 23.31 -34.56 -23.85
N ASP A 10 22.19 -34.10 -23.29
CA ASP A 10 22.16 -33.32 -22.06
C ASP A 10 22.67 -34.12 -20.85
N ILE A 11 22.27 -35.39 -20.72
CA ILE A 11 22.82 -36.31 -19.71
C ILE A 11 24.34 -36.43 -19.87
N GLN A 12 24.84 -36.59 -21.10
CA GLN A 12 26.27 -36.71 -21.34
C GLN A 12 27.04 -35.43 -20.98
N SER A 13 26.46 -34.26 -21.30
CA SER A 13 27.03 -32.94 -20.98
C SER A 13 27.16 -32.75 -19.46
N VAL A 14 26.06 -32.93 -18.73
CA VAL A 14 26.02 -32.82 -17.25
C VAL A 14 26.98 -33.80 -16.59
N LEU A 15 27.01 -35.06 -17.04
CA LEU A 15 27.92 -36.07 -16.52
C LEU A 15 29.40 -35.76 -16.78
N SER A 16 29.74 -35.17 -17.93
CA SER A 16 31.12 -34.81 -18.26
C SER A 16 31.65 -33.70 -17.34
N LEU A 17 30.83 -32.70 -17.06
CA LEU A 17 31.14 -31.59 -16.17
C LEU A 17 31.17 -32.05 -14.71
N ALA A 18 30.23 -32.90 -14.30
CA ALA A 18 30.22 -33.51 -12.98
C ALA A 18 31.47 -34.38 -12.75
N ARG A 19 31.91 -35.20 -13.71
CA ARG A 19 33.15 -36.00 -13.58
C ARG A 19 34.40 -35.15 -13.43
N LYS A 20 34.50 -34.02 -14.14
CA LYS A 20 35.65 -33.11 -14.06
C LYS A 20 35.83 -32.53 -12.65
N ARG A 21 34.77 -32.45 -11.86
CA ARG A 21 34.76 -31.90 -10.49
C ARG A 21 34.76 -32.97 -9.40
N TYR A 22 33.85 -33.95 -9.47
CA TYR A 22 33.74 -35.03 -8.50
C TYR A 22 34.81 -36.12 -8.67
N GLY A 23 35.44 -36.23 -9.84
CA GLY A 23 36.58 -37.12 -10.09
C GLY A 23 37.84 -36.75 -9.28
N TYR A 24 38.01 -35.46 -8.93
CA TYR A 24 39.09 -35.04 -8.03
C TYR A 24 38.83 -35.46 -6.57
N LEU A 25 37.57 -35.53 -6.14
CA LEU A 25 37.17 -35.96 -4.78
C LEU A 25 37.19 -37.50 -4.60
N LEU A 26 36.99 -38.24 -5.69
CA LEU A 26 37.11 -39.71 -5.69
C LEU A 26 38.57 -40.20 -5.68
N ASN A 27 39.51 -39.40 -6.19
CA ASN A 27 40.95 -39.71 -6.13
C ASN A 27 41.60 -39.33 -4.79
N SER A 28 40.93 -38.56 -3.93
CA SER A 28 41.47 -38.10 -2.64
C SER A 28 40.94 -38.87 -1.42
N SER A 29 40.05 -39.84 -1.60
CA SER A 29 39.41 -40.56 -0.50
C SER A 29 40.17 -41.85 -0.13
N THR A 30 41.19 -41.70 0.72
CA THR A 30 41.64 -42.82 1.58
C THR A 30 40.63 -43.03 2.71
N GLY A 31 39.81 -44.08 2.55
CA GLY A 31 39.17 -44.83 3.64
C GLY A 31 38.37 -44.06 4.69
N GLN A 32 37.15 -43.60 4.38
CA GLN A 32 36.09 -43.46 5.38
C GLN A 32 34.71 -43.85 4.81
N LYS A 33 33.88 -44.45 5.68
CA LYS A 33 32.53 -45.02 5.36
C LYS A 33 31.56 -43.96 4.79
N PRO A 34 30.60 -44.37 3.95
CA PRO A 34 29.73 -43.44 3.25
C PRO A 34 28.67 -42.83 4.18
N LYS A 35 28.64 -41.49 4.27
CA LYS A 35 27.45 -40.71 4.67
C LYS A 35 26.58 -40.46 3.43
N GLN A 36 25.32 -40.10 3.68
CA GLN A 36 24.19 -40.06 2.73
C GLN A 36 24.38 -39.14 1.50
N ASP A 37 25.35 -38.23 1.52
CA ASP A 37 25.73 -37.35 0.41
C ASP A 37 26.82 -37.97 -0.48
N ASN A 38 26.54 -39.15 -1.03
CA ASN A 38 27.52 -39.86 -1.85
C ASN A 38 27.42 -39.36 -3.31
N PRO A 39 28.46 -38.72 -3.91
CA PRO A 39 28.44 -38.28 -5.32
C PRO A 39 28.19 -39.44 -6.31
N LEU A 40 28.40 -40.69 -5.87
CA LEU A 40 28.04 -41.91 -6.58
C LEU A 40 26.53 -42.04 -6.88
N SER A 41 25.65 -41.44 -6.06
CA SER A 41 24.19 -41.50 -6.23
C SER A 41 23.70 -40.76 -7.48
N VAL A 42 24.26 -39.58 -7.76
CA VAL A 42 23.93 -38.76 -8.95
C VAL A 42 24.30 -39.51 -10.23
N PHE A 43 25.50 -40.11 -10.28
CA PHE A 43 25.94 -40.90 -11.44
C PHE A 43 25.05 -42.13 -11.67
N GLN A 44 24.56 -42.75 -10.60
CA GLN A 44 23.67 -43.91 -10.68
C GLN A 44 22.27 -43.52 -11.20
N SER A 45 21.73 -42.38 -10.76
CA SER A 45 20.45 -41.84 -11.23
C SER A 45 20.47 -41.52 -12.73
N PHE A 46 21.54 -40.88 -13.23
CA PHE A 46 21.68 -40.61 -14.66
C PHE A 46 21.88 -41.89 -15.51
N ALA A 47 22.59 -42.89 -14.99
CA ALA A 47 22.74 -44.18 -15.67
C ALA A 47 21.41 -44.94 -15.80
N LEU A 48 20.57 -44.89 -14.75
CA LEU A 48 19.24 -45.50 -14.76
C LEU A 48 18.31 -44.82 -15.78
N ILE A 49 18.27 -43.49 -15.82
CA ILE A 49 17.46 -42.75 -16.80
C ILE A 49 17.96 -43.00 -18.23
N ARG A 50 19.27 -42.97 -18.45
CA ARG A 50 19.86 -43.27 -19.77
C ARG A 50 19.43 -44.66 -20.26
N GLY A 51 19.45 -45.67 -19.39
CA GLY A 51 18.97 -47.01 -19.71
C GLY A 51 17.48 -47.06 -20.05
N ARG A 52 16.64 -46.28 -19.36
CA ARG A 52 15.19 -46.18 -19.65
C ARG A 52 14.90 -45.46 -20.96
N LEU A 53 15.60 -44.36 -21.26
CA LEU A 53 15.45 -43.59 -22.49
C LEU A 53 15.82 -44.41 -23.74
N LEU A 54 16.82 -45.29 -23.64
CA LEU A 54 17.25 -46.17 -24.73
C LEU A 54 16.29 -47.35 -24.99
N ARG A 55 15.56 -47.80 -23.96
CA ARG A 55 14.64 -48.96 -24.03
C ARG A 55 13.20 -48.58 -24.36
N SER A 56 12.81 -47.34 -24.10
CA SER A 56 11.45 -46.87 -24.37
C SER A 56 11.26 -46.59 -25.87
N GLU A 57 10.20 -47.12 -26.47
CA GLU A 57 9.84 -46.86 -27.87
C GLU A 57 9.09 -45.52 -28.01
N ASN A 58 8.20 -45.21 -27.06
CA ASN A 58 7.43 -43.96 -26.98
C ASN A 58 7.77 -43.15 -25.71
N MET A 59 8.20 -41.90 -25.89
CA MET A 59 8.60 -41.01 -24.78
C MET A 59 7.42 -40.61 -23.89
N ALA A 60 6.19 -40.56 -24.42
CA ALA A 60 5.00 -40.19 -23.68
C ALA A 60 4.58 -41.24 -22.62
N GLU A 61 5.16 -42.45 -22.66
CA GLU A 61 4.90 -43.51 -21.67
C GLU A 61 5.83 -43.45 -20.45
N LEU A 62 6.89 -42.62 -20.52
CA LEU A 62 7.77 -42.39 -19.40
C LEU A 62 7.17 -41.31 -18.50
N SER A 63 7.27 -41.51 -17.18
CA SER A 63 6.87 -40.47 -16.22
C SER A 63 7.80 -39.26 -16.34
N PRO A 64 7.29 -38.05 -16.61
CA PRO A 64 8.11 -36.84 -16.76
C PRO A 64 8.88 -36.51 -15.47
N VAL A 65 8.25 -36.72 -14.30
CA VAL A 65 8.90 -36.59 -12.98
C VAL A 65 10.17 -37.43 -12.91
N SER A 66 10.08 -38.69 -13.32
CA SER A 66 11.22 -39.62 -13.24
C SER A 66 12.37 -39.26 -14.19
N VAL A 67 12.09 -38.52 -15.27
CA VAL A 67 13.08 -38.12 -16.27
C VAL A 67 13.79 -36.84 -15.84
N VAL A 68 13.07 -35.86 -15.30
CA VAL A 68 13.63 -34.57 -14.93
C VAL A 68 14.35 -34.58 -13.58
N LYS A 69 13.92 -35.46 -12.65
CA LYS A 69 14.39 -35.49 -11.25
C LYS A 69 15.92 -35.40 -11.06
N PRO A 70 16.78 -36.14 -11.77
CA PRO A 70 18.23 -36.06 -11.51
C PRO A 70 18.88 -34.74 -11.95
N PHE A 71 18.25 -34.00 -12.87
CA PHE A 71 18.67 -32.64 -13.18
C PHE A 71 18.26 -31.69 -12.05
N LEU A 72 17.05 -31.85 -11.50
CA LEU A 72 16.55 -31.06 -10.37
C LEU A 72 17.38 -31.30 -9.10
N ASP A 73 17.80 -32.54 -8.85
CA ASP A 73 18.65 -32.89 -7.72
C ASP A 73 20.01 -32.17 -7.80
N ILE A 74 20.54 -31.94 -9.00
CA ILE A 74 21.75 -31.12 -9.20
C ILE A 74 21.47 -29.64 -8.93
N ILE A 75 20.34 -29.12 -9.40
CA ILE A 75 19.96 -27.70 -9.25
C ILE A 75 19.75 -27.33 -7.77
N ARG A 76 19.22 -28.26 -6.97
CA ARG A 76 19.03 -28.08 -5.52
C ARG A 76 20.32 -28.26 -4.70
N HIS A 77 21.38 -28.79 -5.29
CA HIS A 77 22.57 -29.21 -4.54
C HIS A 77 23.51 -28.04 -4.26
N GLN A 78 23.61 -27.61 -2.99
CA GLN A 78 24.40 -26.44 -2.57
C GLN A 78 25.86 -26.44 -3.05
N ASN A 79 26.50 -27.61 -3.14
CA ASN A 79 27.88 -27.72 -3.58
C ASN A 79 28.04 -27.90 -5.10
N ALA A 80 26.97 -27.83 -5.90
CA ALA A 80 27.08 -27.87 -7.36
C ALA A 80 27.72 -26.57 -7.88
N SER A 81 28.55 -26.65 -8.93
CA SER A 81 29.22 -25.45 -9.49
C SER A 81 28.27 -24.83 -10.48
N SER A 82 28.36 -23.52 -10.68
CA SER A 82 27.51 -22.85 -11.66
C SER A 82 27.64 -23.44 -13.07
N THR A 83 28.79 -23.97 -13.45
CA THR A 83 28.98 -24.73 -14.70
C THR A 83 28.14 -26.01 -14.80
N VAL A 84 28.03 -26.78 -13.69
CA VAL A 84 27.27 -28.03 -13.65
C VAL A 84 25.77 -27.74 -13.45
N THR A 85 25.45 -26.78 -12.59
CA THR A 85 24.09 -26.28 -12.37
C THR A 85 23.52 -25.68 -13.66
N GLY A 86 24.31 -24.89 -14.39
CA GLY A 86 23.91 -24.32 -15.69
C GLY A 86 23.65 -25.39 -16.75
N ALA A 87 24.48 -26.43 -16.81
CA ALA A 87 24.22 -27.56 -17.71
C ALA A 87 22.94 -28.32 -17.34
N ALA A 88 22.64 -28.47 -16.04
CA ALA A 88 21.39 -29.09 -15.59
C ALA A 88 20.16 -28.22 -15.91
N LEU A 89 20.24 -26.90 -15.72
CA LEU A 89 19.18 -25.96 -16.08
C LEU A 89 18.92 -25.95 -17.59
N GLN A 90 19.98 -25.96 -18.40
CA GLN A 90 19.85 -26.06 -19.86
C GLN A 90 19.17 -27.37 -20.28
N ALA A 91 19.46 -28.47 -19.60
CA ALA A 91 18.80 -29.76 -19.83
C ALA A 91 17.31 -29.73 -19.45
N VAL A 92 16.96 -29.06 -18.34
CA VAL A 92 15.57 -28.85 -17.93
C VAL A 92 14.82 -27.97 -18.95
N MET A 93 15.45 -26.92 -19.46
CA MET A 93 14.88 -26.07 -20.51
C MET A 93 14.62 -26.84 -21.81
N ASN A 94 15.61 -27.63 -22.25
CA ASN A 94 15.45 -28.51 -23.41
C ASN A 94 14.33 -29.53 -23.20
N PHE A 95 14.19 -30.07 -21.98
CA PHE A 95 13.10 -30.97 -21.60
C PHE A 95 11.74 -30.28 -21.71
N LEU A 96 11.56 -29.09 -21.12
CA LEU A 96 10.30 -28.32 -21.20
C LEU A 96 9.87 -28.07 -22.65
N HIS A 97 10.80 -27.74 -23.54
CA HIS A 97 10.48 -27.46 -24.95
C HIS A 97 10.25 -28.70 -25.82
N SER A 98 10.91 -29.82 -25.51
CA SER A 98 10.90 -30.99 -26.38
C SER A 98 10.00 -32.11 -25.89
N TRP A 99 9.58 -32.11 -24.62
CA TRP A 99 8.73 -33.17 -24.08
C TRP A 99 7.31 -33.12 -24.66
N PRO A 100 6.70 -34.26 -25.03
CA PRO A 100 5.37 -34.30 -25.62
C PRO A 100 4.27 -34.19 -24.55
N TRP A 101 4.13 -33.02 -23.91
CA TRP A 101 3.22 -32.78 -22.78
C TRP A 101 1.76 -33.14 -23.05
N ALA A 102 1.26 -32.88 -24.27
CA ALA A 102 -0.10 -33.18 -24.67
C ALA A 102 -0.38 -34.70 -24.83
N GLU A 103 0.66 -35.52 -25.01
CA GLU A 103 0.53 -36.96 -25.24
C GLU A 103 0.75 -37.78 -23.96
N VAL A 104 1.07 -37.14 -22.83
CA VAL A 104 1.30 -37.80 -21.54
C VAL A 104 -0.01 -38.40 -21.01
N LYS A 105 -0.02 -39.71 -20.76
CA LYS A 105 -1.19 -40.45 -20.25
C LYS A 105 -1.60 -40.02 -18.85
N ASP A 106 -0.63 -39.69 -18.00
CA ASP A 106 -0.84 -39.22 -16.61
C ASP A 106 -0.62 -37.71 -16.51
N GLN A 107 -1.73 -36.97 -16.62
CA GLN A 107 -1.73 -35.50 -16.56
C GLN A 107 -1.36 -34.97 -15.16
N ASN A 108 -1.58 -35.76 -14.10
CA ASN A 108 -1.16 -35.38 -12.74
C ASN A 108 0.36 -35.47 -12.62
N ALA A 109 0.97 -36.54 -13.13
CA ALA A 109 2.43 -36.64 -13.18
C ALA A 109 3.08 -35.54 -14.04
N ALA A 110 2.40 -35.06 -15.09
CA ALA A 110 2.86 -33.92 -15.88
C ALA A 110 2.84 -32.62 -15.06
N ALA A 111 1.75 -32.36 -14.33
CA ALA A 111 1.65 -31.22 -13.42
C ALA A 111 2.68 -31.29 -12.28
N ASP A 112 2.87 -32.47 -11.68
CA ASP A 112 3.87 -32.70 -10.63
C ASP A 112 5.29 -32.45 -11.14
N ALA A 113 5.61 -32.87 -12.37
CA ALA A 113 6.92 -32.62 -12.97
C ALA A 113 7.18 -31.13 -13.19
N VAL A 114 6.17 -30.38 -13.64
CA VAL A 114 6.26 -28.92 -13.80
C VAL A 114 6.40 -28.24 -12.43
N SER A 115 5.63 -28.69 -11.42
CA SER A 115 5.74 -28.20 -10.05
C SER A 115 7.12 -28.46 -9.45
N ASP A 116 7.67 -29.67 -9.64
CA ASP A 116 9.01 -30.05 -9.19
C ASP A 116 10.09 -29.21 -9.86
N ILE A 117 9.93 -28.88 -11.15
CA ILE A 117 10.83 -28.01 -11.90
C ILE A 117 10.80 -26.59 -11.31
N VAL A 118 9.62 -26.02 -11.12
CA VAL A 118 9.46 -24.67 -10.53
C VAL A 118 10.07 -24.65 -9.14
N ASP A 119 9.71 -25.60 -8.27
CA ASP A 119 10.26 -25.67 -6.90
C ASP A 119 11.79 -25.80 -6.88
N ALA A 120 12.38 -26.65 -7.73
CA ALA A 120 13.82 -26.82 -7.78
C ALA A 120 14.55 -25.56 -8.28
N VAL A 121 13.96 -24.84 -9.23
CA VAL A 121 14.54 -23.64 -9.85
C VAL A 121 14.37 -22.43 -8.93
N SER A 122 13.23 -22.29 -8.25
CA SER A 122 12.98 -21.29 -7.21
C SER A 122 13.92 -21.47 -6.01
N HIS A 123 14.25 -22.72 -5.66
CA HIS A 123 15.21 -23.06 -4.60
C HIS A 123 16.60 -23.42 -5.14
N CYS A 124 16.98 -22.92 -6.32
CA CYS A 124 18.27 -23.18 -6.94
C CYS A 124 19.41 -22.73 -5.99
N ARG A 125 20.34 -23.64 -5.70
CA ARG A 125 21.53 -23.35 -4.87
C ARG A 125 22.76 -23.84 -5.59
N PHE A 126 23.78 -23.00 -5.69
CA PHE A 126 25.06 -23.38 -6.28
C PHE A 126 26.20 -22.65 -5.59
N GLN A 127 27.38 -23.26 -5.64
CA GLN A 127 28.61 -22.68 -5.14
C GLN A 127 29.11 -21.65 -6.14
N GLU A 128 29.35 -20.43 -5.67
CA GLU A 128 30.01 -19.36 -6.44
C GLU A 128 31.33 -19.87 -7.01
N THR A 129 31.55 -19.64 -8.30
CA THR A 129 32.77 -20.11 -8.97
C THR A 129 33.38 -19.07 -9.87
N ALA A 130 32.59 -18.42 -10.74
CA ALA A 130 33.04 -17.32 -11.57
C ALA A 130 31.85 -16.48 -12.01
N VAL A 131 32.02 -15.16 -12.01
CA VAL A 131 30.95 -14.17 -12.25
C VAL A 131 30.15 -14.46 -13.53
N GLU A 132 30.82 -14.76 -14.64
CA GLU A 132 30.13 -15.05 -15.92
C GLU A 132 29.29 -16.33 -15.89
N SER A 133 29.81 -17.40 -15.28
CA SER A 133 29.08 -18.67 -15.16
C SER A 133 27.94 -18.59 -14.15
N ASP A 134 28.12 -17.79 -13.10
CA ASP A 134 27.13 -17.58 -12.06
C ASP A 134 25.96 -16.72 -12.61
N GLN A 135 26.26 -15.69 -13.40
CA GLN A 135 25.26 -14.93 -14.17
C GLN A 135 24.50 -15.81 -15.17
N ASN A 136 25.20 -16.68 -15.90
CA ASN A 136 24.56 -17.60 -16.85
C ASN A 136 23.57 -18.56 -16.17
N VAL A 137 23.87 -19.02 -14.95
CA VAL A 137 22.93 -19.83 -14.15
C VAL A 137 21.66 -19.05 -13.82
N LEU A 138 21.79 -17.79 -13.39
CA LEU A 138 20.65 -16.95 -13.07
C LEU A 138 19.78 -16.68 -14.32
N VAL A 139 20.40 -16.46 -15.47
CA VAL A 139 19.67 -16.33 -16.75
C VAL A 139 18.92 -17.61 -17.11
N LEU A 140 19.55 -18.77 -16.93
CA LEU A 140 18.93 -20.06 -17.21
C LEU A 140 17.78 -20.40 -16.25
N VAL A 141 17.88 -20.05 -14.97
CA VAL A 141 16.77 -20.10 -13.99
C VAL A 141 15.56 -19.34 -14.54
N VAL A 142 15.79 -18.10 -14.99
CA VAL A 142 14.74 -17.25 -15.56
C VAL A 142 14.14 -17.84 -16.84
N HIS A 143 14.97 -18.37 -17.75
CA HIS A 143 14.46 -18.98 -18.97
C HIS A 143 13.64 -20.25 -18.71
N VAL A 144 14.04 -21.07 -17.73
CA VAL A 144 13.27 -22.25 -17.32
C VAL A 144 11.90 -21.85 -16.78
N LEU A 145 11.85 -20.83 -15.91
CA LEU A 145 10.58 -20.29 -15.40
C LEU A 145 9.71 -19.72 -16.53
N HIS A 146 10.28 -19.02 -17.50
CA HIS A 146 9.57 -18.49 -18.68
C HIS A 146 8.97 -19.59 -19.58
N ALA A 147 9.58 -20.76 -19.68
CA ALA A 147 9.10 -21.84 -20.55
C ALA A 147 7.88 -22.58 -19.98
N VAL A 148 7.64 -22.51 -18.67
CA VAL A 148 6.56 -23.26 -17.98
C VAL A 148 5.15 -22.85 -18.39
N PRO A 149 4.77 -21.54 -18.49
CA PRO A 149 3.42 -21.11 -18.89
C PRO A 149 3.04 -21.48 -20.33
N HIS A 150 4.02 -21.74 -21.20
CA HIS A 150 3.77 -22.16 -22.58
C HIS A 150 3.38 -23.63 -22.71
N ILE A 151 3.39 -24.38 -21.61
CA ILE A 151 2.91 -25.75 -21.56
C ILE A 151 1.39 -25.73 -21.37
N THR A 152 0.66 -26.10 -22.42
CA THR A 152 -0.80 -26.28 -22.39
C THR A 152 -1.18 -27.51 -21.57
N LEU A 153 -1.26 -27.34 -20.25
CA LEU A 153 -1.87 -28.29 -19.32
C LEU A 153 -3.24 -27.75 -18.84
N PRO A 154 -4.20 -28.60 -18.46
CA PRO A 154 -5.43 -28.16 -17.80
C PRO A 154 -5.09 -27.71 -16.37
N LEU A 155 -4.75 -26.43 -16.19
CA LEU A 155 -4.09 -25.91 -14.99
C LEU A 155 -5.04 -25.17 -14.04
N ARG A 156 -5.22 -25.72 -12.83
CA ARG A 156 -5.85 -25.04 -11.68
C ARG A 156 -4.87 -24.71 -10.54
N SER A 157 -3.62 -25.19 -10.57
CA SER A 157 -2.68 -25.07 -9.42
C SER A 157 -1.27 -24.53 -9.73
N THR A 158 -0.89 -24.33 -11.00
CA THR A 158 0.49 -23.94 -11.37
C THR A 158 0.66 -22.44 -11.59
N ALA A 159 -0.42 -21.71 -11.92
CA ALA A 159 -0.41 -20.25 -12.06
C ALA A 159 -0.16 -19.53 -10.72
N THR A 160 -0.54 -20.16 -9.60
CA THR A 160 -0.52 -19.58 -8.25
C THR A 160 0.90 -19.45 -7.68
N ASN A 161 1.76 -20.44 -7.91
CA ASN A 161 3.16 -20.42 -7.44
C ASN A 161 4.08 -19.67 -8.43
N PHE A 162 3.73 -19.66 -9.72
CA PHE A 162 4.48 -18.99 -10.76
C PHE A 162 4.52 -17.45 -10.59
N LEU A 163 3.38 -16.83 -10.30
CA LEU A 163 3.30 -15.37 -10.10
C LEU A 163 3.90 -14.95 -8.76
N HIS A 164 3.65 -15.73 -7.70
CA HIS A 164 4.22 -15.49 -6.38
C HIS A 164 5.76 -15.53 -6.41
N ASP A 165 6.36 -16.58 -6.97
CA ASP A 165 7.81 -16.76 -6.96
C ASP A 165 8.54 -15.84 -7.94
N THR A 166 7.93 -15.49 -9.07
CA THR A 166 8.50 -14.53 -10.03
C THR A 166 8.57 -13.14 -9.42
N VAL A 167 7.51 -12.72 -8.72
CA VAL A 167 7.47 -11.40 -8.08
C VAL A 167 8.34 -11.38 -6.82
N ALA A 168 8.32 -12.43 -6.00
CA ALA A 168 9.22 -12.56 -4.85
C ALA A 168 10.70 -12.58 -5.26
N PHE A 169 11.05 -13.23 -6.37
CA PHE A 169 12.43 -13.25 -6.89
C PHE A 169 12.89 -11.89 -7.41
N ILE A 170 12.02 -11.15 -8.11
CA ILE A 170 12.28 -9.77 -8.57
C ILE A 170 12.57 -8.84 -7.39
N PHE A 171 11.82 -8.96 -6.31
CA PHE A 171 11.96 -8.09 -5.13
C PHE A 171 13.00 -8.55 -4.10
N SER A 172 13.44 -9.82 -4.15
CA SER A 172 14.41 -10.37 -3.18
C SER A 172 15.86 -10.40 -3.67
N ASN A 173 16.16 -10.09 -4.94
CA ASN A 173 17.51 -10.17 -5.51
C ASN A 173 17.97 -8.86 -6.19
N PRO A 174 18.71 -7.99 -5.46
CA PRO A 174 19.28 -6.76 -6.02
C PRO A 174 20.30 -6.98 -7.14
N ALA A 175 20.94 -8.16 -7.19
CA ALA A 175 21.95 -8.52 -8.18
C ALA A 175 21.42 -8.63 -9.63
N ILE A 176 20.09 -8.66 -9.82
CA ILE A 176 19.46 -8.63 -11.15
C ILE A 176 19.69 -7.28 -11.85
N TYR A 177 19.95 -6.22 -11.07
CA TYR A 177 20.04 -4.85 -11.55
C TYR A 177 21.48 -4.33 -11.68
N SER A 178 22.45 -5.05 -11.09
CA SER A 178 23.87 -4.73 -11.19
C SER A 178 24.43 -5.02 -12.59
N ASP A 179 24.97 -3.98 -13.23
CA ASP A 179 25.43 -3.96 -14.62
C ASP A 179 26.42 -5.08 -14.98
N SER A 180 26.00 -5.91 -15.93
CA SER A 180 26.88 -6.49 -16.95
C SER A 180 26.09 -6.49 -18.26
N ALA A 181 26.63 -5.81 -19.26
CA ALA A 181 26.00 -5.53 -20.53
C ALA A 181 25.48 -6.79 -21.25
N ALA A 182 24.19 -7.11 -21.11
CA ALA A 182 23.51 -8.08 -21.96
C ALA A 182 22.00 -7.73 -22.12
N THR A 183 21.74 -7.06 -23.25
CA THR A 183 20.50 -6.92 -24.03
C THR A 183 19.20 -6.40 -23.35
N PRO A 184 18.60 -5.30 -23.86
CA PRO A 184 17.36 -4.67 -23.36
C PRO A 184 16.07 -5.47 -23.63
N VAL A 185 16.18 -6.71 -24.13
CA VAL A 185 15.04 -7.54 -24.55
C VAL A 185 14.43 -8.33 -23.38
N THR A 186 15.16 -8.51 -22.27
CA THR A 186 14.73 -9.37 -21.16
C THR A 186 13.83 -8.69 -20.13
N SER A 187 13.87 -7.37 -19.94
CA SER A 187 12.96 -6.64 -19.04
C SER A 187 11.57 -6.49 -19.66
N VAL A 188 11.51 -6.01 -20.91
CA VAL A 188 10.26 -5.78 -21.68
C VAL A 188 9.50 -7.09 -21.98
N SER A 189 10.20 -8.22 -22.05
CA SER A 189 9.58 -9.54 -22.28
C SER A 189 8.93 -10.12 -21.02
N LYS A 190 9.38 -9.72 -19.81
CA LYS A 190 8.87 -10.22 -18.52
C LYS A 190 7.53 -9.57 -18.15
N THR A 191 7.38 -8.27 -18.40
CA THR A 191 6.11 -7.54 -18.20
C THR A 191 5.00 -8.05 -19.13
N ARG A 192 5.35 -8.51 -20.34
CA ARG A 192 4.41 -9.10 -21.31
C ARG A 192 3.76 -10.41 -20.86
N ALA A 193 4.40 -11.19 -19.98
CA ALA A 193 3.84 -12.44 -19.47
C ALA A 193 2.68 -12.19 -18.48
N LEU A 194 2.76 -11.15 -17.65
CA LEU A 194 1.66 -10.71 -16.80
C LEU A 194 0.52 -10.07 -17.63
N ILE A 195 0.86 -9.32 -18.70
CA ILE A 195 -0.13 -8.79 -19.67
C ILE A 195 -0.94 -9.91 -20.35
N ALA A 196 -0.31 -11.07 -20.56
CA ALA A 196 -0.91 -12.24 -21.20
C ALA A 196 -1.81 -13.06 -20.26
N CYS A 197 -1.79 -12.82 -18.94
CA CYS A 197 -2.69 -13.47 -18.00
C CYS A 197 -4.08 -12.80 -18.06
N ASP A 198 -5.12 -13.64 -18.04
CA ASP A 198 -6.50 -13.15 -17.99
C ASP A 198 -6.82 -12.61 -16.59
N ALA A 199 -7.53 -11.49 -16.51
CA ALA A 199 -7.89 -10.86 -15.24
C ALA A 199 -8.80 -11.79 -14.42
N ASP A 200 -9.72 -12.48 -15.09
CA ASP A 200 -10.67 -13.41 -14.48
C ASP A 200 -9.95 -14.62 -13.85
N LEU A 201 -8.84 -15.06 -14.45
CA LEU A 201 -8.03 -16.15 -13.89
C LEU A 201 -7.22 -15.71 -12.66
N ILE A 202 -6.87 -14.43 -12.56
CA ILE A 202 -6.13 -13.88 -11.41
C ILE A 202 -7.07 -13.74 -10.21
N THR A 203 -8.30 -13.24 -10.42
CA THR A 203 -9.28 -13.04 -9.36
C THR A 203 -9.83 -14.35 -8.79
N GLU A 204 -9.84 -15.42 -9.58
CA GLU A 204 -10.21 -16.78 -9.14
C GLU A 204 -9.20 -17.42 -8.16
N VAL A 205 -8.03 -16.82 -7.95
CA VAL A 205 -6.99 -17.33 -7.04
C VAL A 205 -6.86 -16.43 -5.81
N PRO A 206 -7.45 -16.82 -4.65
CA PRO A 206 -7.46 -15.97 -3.45
C PRO A 206 -6.06 -15.63 -2.90
N SER A 207 -5.12 -16.59 -2.90
CA SER A 207 -3.76 -16.37 -2.38
C SER A 207 -2.96 -15.38 -3.21
N LEU A 208 -3.15 -15.40 -4.54
CA LEU A 208 -2.53 -14.45 -5.44
C LEU A 208 -3.16 -13.06 -5.29
N MET A 209 -4.48 -12.98 -5.13
CA MET A 209 -5.16 -11.72 -4.87
C MET A 209 -4.76 -11.09 -3.53
N LEU A 210 -4.52 -11.90 -2.49
CA LEU A 210 -3.98 -11.40 -1.21
C LEU A 210 -2.57 -10.83 -1.40
N PHE A 211 -1.68 -11.58 -2.05
CA PHE A 211 -0.33 -11.10 -2.36
C PHE A 211 -0.34 -9.80 -3.20
N ILE A 212 -1.23 -9.70 -4.20
CA ILE A 212 -1.37 -8.49 -5.01
C ILE A 212 -1.86 -7.31 -4.16
N LYS A 213 -2.91 -7.53 -3.35
CA LYS A 213 -3.54 -6.50 -2.52
C LYS A 213 -2.61 -5.94 -1.46
N ASP A 214 -1.77 -6.79 -0.89
CA ASP A 214 -0.97 -6.46 0.29
C ASP A 214 0.50 -6.29 -0.08
N ASP A 215 1.20 -7.38 -0.41
CA ASP A 215 2.65 -7.37 -0.61
C ASP A 215 3.09 -6.58 -1.85
N LEU A 216 2.48 -6.84 -3.00
CA LEU A 216 2.86 -6.18 -4.26
C LEU A 216 2.53 -4.69 -4.24
N CYS A 217 1.31 -4.31 -3.86
CA CYS A 217 0.92 -2.91 -3.79
C CYS A 217 1.76 -2.16 -2.73
N SER A 218 2.07 -2.79 -1.60
CA SER A 218 2.99 -2.22 -0.60
C SER A 218 4.40 -2.03 -1.17
N ALA A 219 4.94 -3.01 -1.89
CA ALA A 219 6.24 -2.90 -2.55
C ALA A 219 6.25 -1.78 -3.61
N ILE A 220 5.20 -1.68 -4.44
CA ILE A 220 5.06 -0.60 -5.42
C ILE A 220 5.08 0.77 -4.72
N LEU A 221 4.26 0.96 -3.69
CA LEU A 221 4.20 2.22 -2.93
C LEU A 221 5.55 2.56 -2.29
N ARG A 222 6.27 1.53 -1.84
CA ARG A 222 7.58 1.65 -1.21
C ARG A 222 8.65 2.09 -2.21
N TYR A 223 8.76 1.40 -3.34
CA TYR A 223 9.82 1.63 -4.32
C TYR A 223 9.53 2.77 -5.31
N CYS A 224 8.27 3.09 -5.58
CA CYS A 224 7.87 4.27 -6.37
C CYS A 224 7.86 5.58 -5.56
N ARG A 225 8.04 5.52 -4.23
CA ARG A 225 8.16 6.74 -3.42
C ARG A 225 9.36 7.54 -3.91
N LEU A 226 9.13 8.83 -4.19
CA LEU A 226 10.16 9.71 -4.74
C LEU A 226 11.38 9.74 -3.81
N GLY A 227 12.56 9.38 -4.31
CA GLY A 227 13.79 9.30 -3.51
C GLY A 227 14.14 7.93 -2.94
N ALA A 228 13.24 6.94 -3.01
CA ALA A 228 13.42 5.63 -2.36
C ALA A 228 14.47 4.74 -3.04
N CYS A 229 14.67 4.90 -4.35
CA CYS A 229 15.63 4.10 -5.11
C CYS A 229 16.60 4.98 -5.91
N SER A 230 17.90 4.77 -5.70
CA SER A 230 19.01 5.36 -6.46
C SER A 230 19.05 4.91 -7.91
N GLU A 231 18.58 3.69 -8.18
CA GLU A 231 18.46 3.11 -9.52
C GLU A 231 17.08 3.37 -10.13
N LEU A 232 17.05 4.02 -11.29
CA LEU A 232 15.81 4.35 -12.02
C LEU A 232 15.06 3.10 -12.53
N LYS A 233 15.77 1.98 -12.74
CA LYS A 233 15.20 0.74 -13.28
C LYS A 233 14.08 0.18 -12.38
N ILE A 234 14.21 0.30 -11.05
CA ILE A 234 13.26 -0.27 -10.10
C ILE A 234 11.92 0.51 -10.12
N PRO A 235 11.90 1.86 -9.97
CA PRO A 235 10.69 2.64 -10.13
C PRO A 235 10.01 2.43 -11.49
N VAL A 236 10.78 2.38 -12.58
CA VAL A 236 10.21 2.17 -13.93
C VAL A 236 9.47 0.83 -14.05
N VAL A 237 10.04 -0.26 -13.52
CA VAL A 237 9.35 -1.56 -13.47
C VAL A 237 8.08 -1.48 -12.62
N CYS A 238 8.12 -0.78 -11.49
CA CYS A 238 6.94 -0.60 -10.64
C CYS A 238 5.84 0.23 -11.34
N LEU A 239 6.23 1.25 -12.13
CA LEU A 239 5.29 2.03 -12.95
C LEU A 239 4.65 1.17 -14.04
N GLU A 240 5.39 0.26 -14.69
CA GLU A 240 4.80 -0.72 -15.62
C GLU A 240 3.78 -1.64 -14.92
N LEU A 241 4.08 -2.08 -13.70
CA LEU A 241 3.16 -2.89 -12.90
C LEU A 241 1.90 -2.10 -12.53
N ILE A 242 2.01 -0.81 -12.19
CA ILE A 242 0.84 0.05 -11.95
C ILE A 242 -0.08 0.09 -13.17
N ARG A 243 0.48 0.27 -14.38
CA ARG A 243 -0.32 0.25 -15.63
C ARG A 243 -1.05 -1.07 -15.81
N LEU A 244 -0.40 -2.19 -15.51
CA LEU A 244 -1.02 -3.50 -15.59
C LEU A 244 -2.16 -3.65 -14.58
N LEU A 245 -1.90 -3.35 -13.30
CA LEU A 245 -2.90 -3.43 -12.23
C LEU A 245 -4.13 -2.60 -12.58
N TRP A 246 -3.92 -1.41 -13.15
CA TRP A 246 -4.99 -0.57 -13.65
C TRP A 246 -5.76 -1.23 -14.81
N SER A 247 -5.05 -1.69 -15.85
CA SER A 247 -5.69 -2.24 -17.05
C SER A 247 -6.48 -3.52 -16.78
N LYS A 248 -6.04 -4.36 -15.84
CA LYS A 248 -6.58 -5.71 -15.59
C LYS A 248 -7.39 -5.85 -14.29
N LEU A 249 -6.99 -5.19 -13.21
CA LEU A 249 -7.49 -5.49 -11.85
C LEU A 249 -8.10 -4.28 -11.13
N ARG A 250 -8.32 -3.14 -11.82
CA ARG A 250 -8.85 -1.91 -11.19
C ARG A 250 -10.21 -2.08 -10.51
N SER A 251 -11.05 -3.01 -10.96
CA SER A 251 -12.35 -3.34 -10.35
C SER A 251 -12.18 -3.92 -8.95
N ASP A 252 -11.13 -4.72 -8.75
CA ASP A 252 -10.90 -5.54 -7.55
C ASP A 252 -9.92 -4.89 -6.56
N LEU A 253 -9.24 -3.82 -7.01
CA LEU A 253 -8.17 -3.13 -6.30
C LEU A 253 -8.51 -1.67 -5.97
N LYS A 254 -9.78 -1.32 -5.74
CA LYS A 254 -10.20 0.09 -5.53
C LYS A 254 -9.38 0.82 -4.45
N MET A 255 -9.16 0.18 -3.30
CA MET A 255 -8.37 0.77 -2.19
C MET A 255 -6.90 0.94 -2.57
N GLN A 256 -6.31 -0.08 -3.18
CA GLN A 256 -4.91 -0.07 -3.61
C GLN A 256 -4.68 0.97 -4.68
N VAL A 257 -5.60 1.09 -5.64
CA VAL A 257 -5.57 2.11 -6.70
C VAL A 257 -5.64 3.51 -6.10
N GLU A 258 -6.57 3.78 -5.19
CA GLU A 258 -6.63 5.06 -4.47
C GLU A 258 -5.32 5.38 -3.75
N THR A 259 -4.73 4.37 -3.10
CA THR A 259 -3.47 4.52 -2.38
C THR A 259 -2.30 4.75 -3.33
N ILE A 260 -2.24 4.07 -4.47
CA ILE A 260 -1.22 4.28 -5.51
C ILE A 260 -1.34 5.67 -6.11
N PHE A 261 -2.55 6.13 -6.44
CA PHE A 261 -2.76 7.47 -6.98
C PHE A 261 -2.32 8.56 -5.99
N ASN A 262 -2.68 8.42 -4.72
CA ASN A 262 -2.27 9.37 -3.69
C ASN A 262 -0.77 9.29 -3.37
N GLY A 263 -0.25 8.07 -3.13
CA GLY A 263 1.10 7.83 -2.64
C GLY A 263 2.20 7.93 -3.69
N VAL A 264 1.88 7.75 -4.97
CA VAL A 264 2.84 7.85 -6.08
C VAL A 264 2.59 9.13 -6.88
N PHE A 265 1.43 9.26 -7.54
CA PHE A 265 1.19 10.35 -8.49
C PHE A 265 0.96 11.70 -7.81
N ASN A 266 0.03 11.79 -6.84
CA ASN A 266 -0.24 13.05 -6.13
C ASN A 266 0.96 13.48 -5.31
N HIS A 267 1.65 12.55 -4.64
CA HIS A 267 2.88 12.85 -3.91
C HIS A 267 3.98 13.42 -4.82
N ALA A 268 4.22 12.80 -5.99
CA ALA A 268 5.19 13.32 -6.97
C ALA A 268 4.78 14.70 -7.52
N LEU A 269 3.49 14.94 -7.78
CA LEU A 269 2.97 16.24 -8.19
C LEU A 269 3.15 17.30 -7.10
N HIS A 270 2.83 17.00 -5.85
CA HIS A 270 3.04 17.93 -4.73
C HIS A 270 4.51 18.28 -4.53
N TRP A 271 5.40 17.29 -4.57
CA TRP A 271 6.84 17.53 -4.52
C TRP A 271 7.32 18.42 -5.67
N THR A 272 6.82 18.12 -6.88
CA THR A 272 7.14 18.90 -8.09
C THR A 272 6.68 20.35 -7.95
N ILE A 273 5.44 20.59 -7.54
CA ILE A 273 4.87 21.91 -7.24
C ILE A 273 5.73 22.66 -6.21
N ALA A 274 6.10 22.00 -5.10
CA ALA A 274 6.93 22.63 -4.07
C ALA A 274 8.32 23.05 -4.60
N ASN A 275 8.91 22.29 -5.52
CA ASN A 275 10.20 22.61 -6.13
C ASN A 275 10.09 23.63 -7.28
N LEU A 276 8.89 23.82 -7.86
CA LEU A 276 8.61 24.89 -8.83
C LEU A 276 8.23 26.21 -8.17
N ASP A 277 7.85 26.21 -6.88
CA ASP A 277 7.48 27.42 -6.17
C ASP A 277 8.68 28.35 -6.00
N VAL A 278 8.63 29.50 -6.66
CA VAL A 278 9.67 30.54 -6.60
C VAL A 278 9.83 31.14 -5.20
N ASN A 279 8.89 30.93 -4.29
CA ASN A 279 9.00 31.34 -2.89
C ASN A 279 9.74 30.32 -2.02
N ASN A 280 10.01 29.12 -2.55
CA ASN A 280 10.77 28.10 -1.84
C ASN A 280 12.18 28.64 -1.51
N PRO A 281 12.64 28.53 -0.24
CA PRO A 281 13.99 28.93 0.15
C PRO A 281 15.11 28.29 -0.68
N ASP A 282 14.90 27.05 -1.13
CA ASP A 282 15.86 26.25 -1.89
C ASP A 282 15.73 26.47 -3.41
N PHE A 283 14.88 27.39 -3.86
CA PHE A 283 14.73 27.71 -5.28
C PHE A 283 16.05 28.27 -5.85
N PRO A 284 16.52 27.78 -7.03
CA PRO A 284 17.81 28.17 -7.60
C PRO A 284 17.78 29.59 -8.17
N ARG A 285 18.06 30.55 -7.29
CA ARG A 285 18.20 31.98 -7.56
C ARG A 285 19.65 32.32 -7.91
N GLY A 286 19.87 33.23 -8.86
CA GLY A 286 21.22 33.73 -9.17
C GLY A 286 21.83 34.50 -7.99
N ASP A 287 23.16 34.51 -7.91
CA ASP A 287 23.97 35.07 -6.80
C ASP A 287 23.62 36.51 -6.38
N ASP A 288 22.91 37.28 -7.22
CA ASP A 288 22.55 38.69 -7.00
C ASP A 288 21.13 38.93 -6.45
N THR A 289 20.35 37.89 -6.13
CA THR A 289 18.95 38.05 -5.69
C THR A 289 18.75 37.59 -4.24
N THR A 290 18.55 38.56 -3.33
CA THR A 290 18.04 38.27 -1.99
C THR A 290 16.63 37.67 -2.08
N PRO A 291 16.24 36.76 -1.17
CA PRO A 291 14.86 36.27 -1.10
C PRO A 291 13.88 37.45 -1.10
N PRO A 292 12.72 37.35 -1.78
CA PRO A 292 11.74 38.42 -1.75
C PRO A 292 11.38 38.65 -0.27
N ALA A 293 11.74 39.83 0.24
CA ALA A 293 11.28 40.28 1.54
C ALA A 293 9.75 40.30 1.45
N GLY A 294 9.08 39.40 2.18
CA GLY A 294 7.63 39.31 2.22
C GLY A 294 7.06 40.71 2.40
N SER A 295 6.19 41.12 1.47
CA SER A 295 5.59 42.45 1.48
C SER A 295 4.94 42.70 2.83
N ALA A 296 5.58 43.55 3.65
CA ALA A 296 4.95 44.13 4.81
C ALA A 296 3.84 45.06 4.31
N ASN A 297 2.63 44.50 4.16
CA ASN A 297 1.30 45.10 4.27
C ASN A 297 0.31 44.41 3.33
N GLY A 298 -0.59 43.60 3.92
CA GLY A 298 -1.78 43.06 3.24
C GLY A 298 -2.08 41.62 3.66
N GLU A 299 -3.00 41.45 4.60
CA GLU A 299 -3.72 40.22 4.98
C GLU A 299 -2.94 38.90 4.87
N ALA A 300 -2.38 38.46 5.99
CA ALA A 300 -1.78 37.15 6.16
C ALA A 300 -2.81 36.04 5.93
N SER A 301 -2.89 35.55 4.69
CA SER A 301 -3.32 34.18 4.44
C SER A 301 -2.13 33.29 4.78
N GLU A 302 -2.15 32.68 5.97
CA GLU A 302 -1.27 31.57 6.34
C GLU A 302 -1.49 30.40 5.36
N LYS A 303 -0.91 30.48 4.16
CA LYS A 303 -0.62 29.26 3.41
C LYS A 303 0.66 28.69 4.00
N SER A 304 0.51 27.79 4.97
CA SER A 304 1.56 26.86 5.38
C SER A 304 2.14 26.25 4.11
N VAL A 305 3.40 26.58 3.80
CA VAL A 305 4.16 25.90 2.75
C VAL A 305 4.34 24.47 3.25
N VAL A 306 3.54 23.56 2.73
CA VAL A 306 3.68 22.12 3.04
C VAL A 306 4.99 21.68 2.39
N MET A 307 6.04 21.56 3.19
CA MET A 307 7.26 20.86 2.75
C MET A 307 6.91 19.40 2.53
N VAL A 308 6.99 18.95 1.28
CA VAL A 308 6.86 17.54 0.91
C VAL A 308 8.28 17.01 0.73
N ASP A 309 8.80 16.32 1.74
CA ASP A 309 10.16 15.79 1.71
C ASP A 309 10.26 14.57 0.80
N ALA A 310 11.34 14.50 0.01
CA ALA A 310 11.71 13.28 -0.71
C ALA A 310 12.13 12.18 0.29
N ALA A 311 12.00 10.92 -0.10
CA ALA A 311 12.52 9.79 0.66
C ALA A 311 14.05 9.75 0.64
N THR A 312 14.62 9.21 1.71
CA THR A 312 15.98 8.66 1.69
C THR A 312 15.99 7.34 0.91
N ASP A 313 17.08 7.06 0.21
CA ASP A 313 17.28 5.79 -0.50
C ASP A 313 17.16 4.63 0.49
N GLU A 314 16.40 3.59 0.11
CA GLU A 314 16.09 2.49 1.01
C GLU A 314 17.28 1.56 1.29
N PHE A 315 18.29 1.58 0.44
CA PHE A 315 19.45 0.69 0.53
C PHE A 315 20.65 1.40 1.16
N SER A 316 20.89 2.67 0.82
CA SER A 316 21.99 3.47 1.35
C SER A 316 21.60 4.32 2.57
N GLY A 317 20.31 4.65 2.73
CA GLY A 317 19.84 5.58 3.76
C GLY A 317 20.19 7.05 3.50
N GLU A 318 20.76 7.36 2.33
CA GLU A 318 21.21 8.70 1.96
C GLU A 318 20.15 9.44 1.13
N MET A 319 20.17 10.77 1.17
CA MET A 319 19.36 11.60 0.28
C MET A 319 19.91 11.52 -1.14
N LEU A 320 19.05 11.25 -2.11
CA LEU A 320 19.46 11.25 -3.51
C LEU A 320 19.79 12.67 -4.00
N PRO A 321 20.74 12.82 -4.95
CA PRO A 321 20.99 14.10 -5.60
C PRO A 321 19.74 14.64 -6.29
N GLN A 322 19.55 15.96 -6.27
CA GLN A 322 18.36 16.62 -6.82
C GLN A 322 18.12 16.30 -8.30
N ALA A 323 19.17 16.22 -9.12
CA ALA A 323 19.06 15.81 -10.52
C ALA A 323 18.44 14.41 -10.71
N ARG A 324 18.63 13.49 -9.75
CA ARG A 324 18.01 12.15 -9.79
C ARG A 324 16.54 12.20 -9.39
N LEU A 325 16.19 13.04 -8.41
CA LEU A 325 14.81 13.29 -8.01
C LEU A 325 14.01 13.88 -9.18
N PHE A 326 14.60 14.82 -9.93
CA PHE A 326 14.02 15.37 -11.16
C PHE A 326 13.72 14.30 -12.22
N ASN A 327 14.66 13.37 -12.45
CA ASN A 327 14.44 12.28 -13.41
C ASN A 327 13.32 11.33 -12.96
N ILE A 328 13.33 10.91 -11.68
CA ILE A 328 12.30 9.99 -11.17
C ILE A 328 10.93 10.67 -11.17
N SER A 329 10.84 11.95 -10.79
CA SER A 329 9.58 12.69 -10.81
C SER A 329 9.02 12.77 -12.22
N PHE A 330 9.87 13.01 -13.22
CA PHE A 330 9.48 13.03 -14.62
C PHE A 330 8.92 11.67 -15.10
N GLU A 331 9.60 10.55 -14.83
CA GLU A 331 9.12 9.20 -15.19
C GLU A 331 7.76 8.86 -14.56
N ILE A 332 7.55 9.26 -13.29
CA ILE A 332 6.26 9.08 -12.61
C ILE A 332 5.16 9.89 -13.31
N LEU A 333 5.44 11.15 -13.66
CA LEU A 333 4.49 12.01 -14.38
C LEU A 333 4.23 11.52 -15.80
N ASP A 334 5.22 11.00 -16.51
CA ASP A 334 5.05 10.40 -17.84
C ASP A 334 4.13 9.19 -17.79
N CYS A 335 4.32 8.31 -16.80
CA CYS A 335 3.40 7.21 -16.55
C CYS A 335 1.97 7.68 -16.27
N LEU A 336 1.80 8.77 -15.51
CA LEU A 336 0.49 9.36 -15.26
C LEU A 336 -0.15 9.89 -16.56
N VAL A 337 0.62 10.55 -17.42
CA VAL A 337 0.14 11.10 -18.69
C VAL A 337 -0.30 10.00 -19.65
N ASP A 338 0.43 8.89 -19.69
CA ASP A 338 0.06 7.70 -20.45
C ASP A 338 -1.26 7.11 -19.95
N LEU A 339 -1.42 6.99 -18.64
CA LEU A 339 -2.68 6.56 -18.02
C LEU A 339 -3.83 7.52 -18.37
N LEU A 340 -3.61 8.84 -18.34
CA LEU A 340 -4.60 9.86 -18.72
C LEU A 340 -5.01 9.83 -20.20
N ALA A 341 -4.23 9.18 -21.06
CA ALA A 341 -4.61 8.90 -22.44
C ALA A 341 -5.55 7.68 -22.57
N GLU A 342 -5.67 6.84 -21.55
CA GLU A 342 -6.56 5.69 -21.59
C GLU A 342 -8.02 6.13 -21.58
N ALA A 343 -8.81 5.55 -22.51
CA ALA A 343 -10.20 5.95 -22.68
C ALA A 343 -11.02 5.83 -21.38
N THR A 344 -10.78 4.77 -20.60
CA THR A 344 -11.60 4.42 -19.42
C THR A 344 -11.13 5.05 -18.12
N LEU A 345 -9.87 5.53 -18.03
CA LEU A 345 -9.30 5.98 -16.75
C LEU A 345 -10.15 7.07 -16.11
N LEU A 346 -10.32 8.20 -16.80
CA LEU A 346 -10.93 9.38 -16.21
C LEU A 346 -12.38 9.13 -15.76
N PRO A 347 -13.24 8.48 -16.56
CA PRO A 347 -14.60 8.16 -16.12
C PRO A 347 -14.62 7.14 -14.98
N ASP A 348 -13.72 6.16 -14.96
CA ASP A 348 -13.63 5.20 -13.86
C ASP A 348 -13.17 5.87 -12.55
N LEU A 349 -12.20 6.79 -12.60
CA LEU A 349 -11.79 7.59 -11.45
C LEU A 349 -12.96 8.45 -10.94
N TYR A 350 -13.67 9.13 -11.85
CA TYR A 350 -14.77 10.00 -11.48
C TYR A 350 -15.93 9.21 -10.84
N VAL A 351 -16.34 8.10 -11.45
CA VAL A 351 -17.48 7.31 -10.98
C VAL A 351 -17.17 6.57 -9.68
N ASN A 352 -15.99 5.95 -9.57
CA ASN A 352 -15.68 5.08 -8.43
C ASN A 352 -15.08 5.82 -7.23
N TYR A 353 -14.63 7.07 -7.39
CA TYR A 353 -13.97 7.81 -6.32
C TYR A 353 -14.62 9.17 -6.09
N ASP A 354 -14.66 10.07 -7.09
CA ASP A 354 -15.26 11.40 -6.91
C ASP A 354 -16.77 11.36 -6.64
N CYS A 355 -17.48 10.38 -7.19
CA CYS A 355 -18.91 10.15 -6.95
C CYS A 355 -19.20 9.21 -5.77
N ASP A 356 -18.18 8.59 -5.17
CA ASP A 356 -18.30 7.75 -3.98
C ASP A 356 -18.06 8.60 -2.72
N GLY A 357 -18.99 8.54 -1.76
CA GLY A 357 -18.94 9.34 -0.53
C GLY A 357 -17.80 8.93 0.42
N ASN A 358 -17.30 7.70 0.32
CA ASN A 358 -16.31 7.12 1.24
C ASN A 358 -14.87 7.18 0.68
N ARG A 359 -14.67 7.78 -0.49
CA ARG A 359 -13.40 7.78 -1.22
C ARG A 359 -12.88 9.20 -1.44
N CYS A 360 -11.60 9.32 -1.77
CA CYS A 360 -10.97 10.59 -2.16
C CYS A 360 -11.54 11.14 -3.48
N ASP A 361 -11.40 12.45 -3.69
CA ASP A 361 -11.67 13.09 -4.99
C ASP A 361 -10.45 12.99 -5.91
N LEU A 362 -10.15 11.79 -6.40
CA LEU A 362 -8.95 11.53 -7.19
C LEU A 362 -8.92 12.37 -8.47
N THR A 363 -10.05 12.47 -9.18
CA THR A 363 -10.12 13.21 -10.45
C THR A 363 -9.94 14.70 -10.21
N GLN A 364 -10.70 15.28 -9.28
CA GLN A 364 -10.58 16.71 -8.97
C GLN A 364 -9.17 17.06 -8.49
N ASN A 365 -8.62 16.31 -7.54
CA ASN A 365 -7.29 16.56 -6.99
C ASN A 365 -6.21 16.48 -8.07
N LEU A 366 -6.27 15.46 -8.93
CA LEU A 366 -5.30 15.27 -10.00
C LEU A 366 -5.25 16.48 -10.95
N PHE A 367 -6.40 16.99 -11.37
CA PHE A 367 -6.47 18.15 -12.27
C PHE A 367 -6.09 19.46 -11.58
N GLU A 368 -6.42 19.64 -10.31
CA GLU A 368 -5.98 20.79 -9.52
C GLU A 368 -4.45 20.82 -9.42
N LEU A 369 -3.82 19.68 -9.13
CA LEU A 369 -2.36 19.56 -9.04
C LEU A 369 -1.68 19.72 -10.40
N LEU A 370 -2.18 19.07 -11.46
CA LEU A 370 -1.66 19.27 -12.82
C LEU A 370 -1.74 20.73 -13.24
N SER A 371 -2.88 21.40 -12.99
CA SER A 371 -3.04 22.82 -13.28
C SER A 371 -2.06 23.70 -12.49
N GLN A 372 -1.81 23.40 -11.22
CA GLN A 372 -0.84 24.12 -10.41
C GLN A 372 0.60 23.91 -10.91
N ALA A 373 0.96 22.67 -11.24
CA ALA A 373 2.27 22.33 -11.79
C ALA A 373 2.55 23.11 -13.10
N VAL A 374 1.56 23.21 -13.99
CA VAL A 374 1.67 24.01 -15.23
C VAL A 374 1.88 25.49 -14.92
N GLN A 375 1.07 26.06 -14.02
CA GLN A 375 1.15 27.48 -13.67
C GLN A 375 2.50 27.83 -13.04
N GLN A 376 2.97 27.01 -12.10
CA GLN A 376 4.23 27.24 -11.41
C GLN A 376 5.43 26.95 -12.30
N SER A 377 5.37 25.92 -13.15
CA SER A 377 6.41 25.65 -14.16
C SER A 377 6.65 26.85 -15.05
N HIS A 378 5.57 27.47 -15.55
CA HIS A 378 5.68 28.68 -16.35
C HIS A 378 6.48 29.77 -15.62
N VAL A 379 6.16 30.06 -14.36
CA VAL A 379 6.87 31.07 -13.55
C VAL A 379 8.32 30.64 -13.28
N ALA A 380 8.55 29.39 -12.88
CA ALA A 380 9.86 28.83 -12.58
C ALA A 380 10.83 28.91 -13.76
N CYS A 381 10.36 28.69 -14.99
CA CYS A 381 11.15 28.83 -16.21
C CYS A 381 11.68 30.25 -16.44
N PHE A 382 10.98 31.29 -15.95
CA PHE A 382 11.46 32.68 -16.06
C PHE A 382 12.43 33.07 -14.94
N GLU A 383 12.24 32.53 -13.74
CA GLU A 383 12.98 32.95 -12.54
C GLU A 383 14.21 32.07 -12.24
N SER A 384 14.26 30.84 -12.75
CA SER A 384 15.36 29.91 -12.47
C SER A 384 16.66 30.32 -13.16
N HIS A 385 17.76 30.32 -12.40
CA HIS A 385 19.10 30.62 -12.90
C HIS A 385 19.99 29.38 -13.04
N GLU A 386 19.47 28.19 -12.76
CA GLU A 386 20.18 26.92 -12.90
C GLU A 386 19.63 26.15 -14.13
N GLU A 387 20.52 25.76 -15.04
CA GLU A 387 20.14 25.13 -16.32
C GLU A 387 19.39 23.80 -16.11
N THR A 388 19.83 22.97 -15.16
CA THR A 388 19.21 21.68 -14.82
C THR A 388 17.78 21.86 -14.32
N HIS A 389 17.56 22.81 -13.42
CA HIS A 389 16.25 23.14 -12.88
C HIS A 389 15.34 23.76 -13.95
N PHE A 390 15.86 24.68 -14.77
CA PHE A 390 15.12 25.26 -15.89
C PHE A 390 14.61 24.17 -16.86
N LEU A 391 15.48 23.27 -17.30
CA LEU A 391 15.12 22.19 -18.23
C LEU A 391 14.08 21.24 -17.63
N TRP A 392 14.25 20.88 -16.35
CA TRP A 392 13.28 20.07 -15.63
C TRP A 392 11.93 20.79 -15.48
N ALA A 393 11.93 22.06 -15.07
CA ALA A 393 10.73 22.86 -14.90
C ALA A 393 9.96 22.97 -16.21
N GLN A 394 10.64 23.22 -17.33
CA GLN A 394 10.03 23.25 -18.66
C GLN A 394 9.40 21.90 -19.02
N ALA A 395 10.16 20.80 -18.87
CA ALA A 395 9.69 19.46 -19.18
C ALA A 395 8.46 19.06 -18.36
N VAL A 396 8.44 19.41 -17.07
CA VAL A 396 7.30 19.18 -16.17
C VAL A 396 6.05 19.97 -16.61
N GLY A 397 6.22 21.23 -17.02
CA GLY A 397 5.09 22.04 -17.50
C GLY A 397 4.47 21.45 -18.77
N GLU A 398 5.31 21.03 -19.72
CA GLU A 398 4.87 20.41 -20.97
C GLU A 398 4.15 19.07 -20.73
N ILE A 399 4.68 18.20 -19.87
CA ILE A 399 4.08 16.89 -19.58
C ILE A 399 2.76 17.04 -18.81
N ALA A 400 2.69 17.96 -17.84
CA ALA A 400 1.44 18.21 -17.12
C ALA A 400 0.35 18.76 -18.06
N LEU A 401 0.70 19.70 -18.96
CA LEU A 401 -0.21 20.17 -20.01
C LEU A 401 -0.66 19.03 -20.94
N ARG A 402 0.26 18.15 -21.35
CA ARG A 402 -0.06 16.98 -22.18
C ARG A 402 -1.05 16.06 -21.48
N GLY A 403 -0.87 15.79 -20.19
CA GLY A 403 -1.80 14.98 -19.39
C GLY A 403 -3.21 15.56 -19.37
N MET A 404 -3.32 16.86 -19.07
CA MET A 404 -4.62 17.56 -19.10
C MET A 404 -5.26 17.51 -20.49
N PHE A 405 -4.47 17.72 -21.55
CA PHE A 405 -4.96 17.65 -22.93
C PHE A 405 -5.44 16.24 -23.29
N ASN A 406 -4.67 15.20 -22.97
CA ASN A 406 -5.03 13.80 -23.24
C ASN A 406 -6.38 13.46 -22.60
N ALA A 407 -6.55 13.82 -21.34
CA ALA A 407 -7.78 13.55 -20.61
C ALA A 407 -8.99 14.31 -21.18
N LEU A 408 -8.82 15.59 -21.54
CA LEU A 408 -9.87 16.37 -22.22
C LEU A 408 -10.20 15.81 -23.61
N TYR A 409 -9.18 15.39 -24.35
CA TYR A 409 -9.34 14.81 -25.69
C TYR A 409 -10.11 13.48 -25.64
N VAL A 410 -9.81 12.61 -24.66
CA VAL A 410 -10.56 11.37 -24.41
C VAL A 410 -12.03 11.66 -24.13
N VAL A 411 -12.32 12.65 -23.27
CA VAL A 411 -13.72 13.06 -22.98
C VAL A 411 -14.39 13.59 -24.24
N HIS A 412 -13.70 14.45 -25.00
CA HIS A 412 -14.22 14.98 -26.25
C HIS A 412 -14.59 13.86 -27.24
N LEU A 413 -13.69 12.88 -27.45
CA LEU A 413 -13.95 11.73 -28.32
C LEU A 413 -15.19 10.94 -27.89
N ARG A 414 -15.43 10.80 -26.58
CA ARG A 414 -16.61 10.12 -26.04
C ARG A 414 -17.91 10.89 -26.23
N THR A 415 -17.84 12.23 -26.32
CA THR A 415 -19.01 13.07 -26.58
C THR A 415 -19.39 13.17 -28.06
N GLN A 416 -18.53 12.70 -28.97
CA GLN A 416 -18.87 12.70 -30.38
C GLN A 416 -19.97 11.65 -30.64
N PRO A 417 -21.03 12.00 -31.38
CA PRO A 417 -22.07 11.05 -31.74
C PRO A 417 -21.44 9.92 -32.54
N GLN A 418 -21.54 8.70 -32.01
CA GLN A 418 -21.20 7.48 -32.75
C GLN A 418 -22.03 7.46 -34.03
N THR A 419 -21.43 7.71 -35.19
CA THR A 419 -22.05 7.47 -36.49
C THR A 419 -22.09 5.97 -36.75
N ASN A 420 -22.90 5.24 -35.99
CA ASN A 420 -23.32 3.89 -36.35
C ASN A 420 -24.73 3.98 -36.93
N PRO A 421 -25.00 3.40 -38.12
CA PRO A 421 -26.31 3.44 -38.73
C PRO A 421 -27.27 2.60 -37.88
N VAL A 422 -28.13 3.28 -37.12
CA VAL A 422 -29.23 2.67 -36.39
C VAL A 422 -30.28 2.22 -37.41
N VAL A 423 -30.43 0.90 -37.55
CA VAL A 423 -31.66 0.31 -38.06
C VAL A 423 -32.75 0.63 -37.04
N THR A 424 -33.67 1.47 -37.48
CA THR A 424 -34.91 1.82 -36.80
C THR A 424 -35.76 0.58 -36.56
N ASP A 425 -36.18 0.35 -35.33
CA ASP A 425 -37.59 0.01 -35.09
C ASP A 425 -38.05 0.61 -33.77
N GLY A 426 -39.16 1.34 -33.86
CA GLY A 426 -39.66 2.22 -32.82
C GLY A 426 -40.59 1.54 -31.83
N SER A 427 -40.73 2.16 -30.67
CA SER A 427 -42.04 2.60 -30.17
C SER A 427 -41.88 3.33 -28.84
N SER A 428 -42.36 4.56 -28.85
CA SER A 428 -42.56 5.46 -27.73
C SER A 428 -43.58 4.93 -26.73
N SER A 429 -43.37 5.16 -25.42
CA SER A 429 -44.40 5.82 -24.59
C SER A 429 -43.86 6.27 -23.23
N SER A 430 -44.22 7.50 -22.92
CA SER A 430 -44.09 8.25 -21.67
C SER A 430 -44.94 7.69 -20.54
N SER A 431 -44.47 7.79 -19.29
CA SER A 431 -45.33 8.11 -18.14
C SER A 431 -44.52 8.58 -16.92
N VAL A 432 -45.01 9.66 -16.30
CA VAL A 432 -44.62 10.20 -14.99
C VAL A 432 -45.56 9.60 -13.94
N PRO A 433 -45.10 9.22 -12.74
CA PRO A 433 -45.74 9.70 -11.50
C PRO A 433 -44.72 9.92 -10.34
N SER A 434 -44.68 11.11 -9.72
CA SER A 434 -45.41 11.58 -8.52
C SER A 434 -44.75 11.23 -7.19
N ASP A 435 -44.48 12.28 -6.42
CA ASP A 435 -43.89 12.33 -5.08
C ASP A 435 -44.64 11.47 -4.04
N ASP A 436 -43.89 10.75 -3.20
CA ASP A 436 -44.32 10.42 -1.84
C ASP A 436 -43.07 10.27 -0.94
N GLU A 437 -43.05 11.02 0.15
CA GLU A 437 -41.99 11.05 1.16
C GLU A 437 -42.20 9.94 2.19
N GLY A 438 -41.13 9.20 2.50
CA GLY A 438 -41.07 8.27 3.63
C GLY A 438 -39.65 8.19 4.18
N HIS A 439 -39.47 8.66 5.41
CA HIS A 439 -38.23 8.67 6.19
C HIS A 439 -37.71 7.25 6.48
N GLU A 440 -36.38 7.07 6.46
CA GLU A 440 -35.65 6.40 7.54
C GLU A 440 -34.12 6.68 7.48
N ASP A 441 -33.56 6.93 8.67
CA ASP A 441 -32.17 7.22 8.99
C ASP A 441 -31.21 6.05 8.66
N THR A 442 -29.96 6.34 8.23
CA THR A 442 -28.69 5.80 8.78
C THR A 442 -27.49 6.31 7.96
N LEU A 443 -26.45 6.80 8.66
CA LEU A 443 -25.18 7.31 8.16
C LEU A 443 -24.40 6.28 7.30
N LEU A 444 -24.32 6.55 5.99
CA LEU A 444 -23.33 6.05 5.01
C LEU A 444 -22.97 4.55 5.09
N VAL A 445 -23.97 3.67 5.16
CA VAL A 445 -23.83 2.26 4.74
C VAL A 445 -24.82 1.99 3.62
N GLU A 446 -24.37 1.24 2.61
CA GLU A 446 -25.18 0.68 1.53
C GLU A 446 -26.43 0.01 2.10
N GLN A 447 -27.58 0.68 2.08
CA GLN A 447 -28.86 0.04 2.35
C GLN A 447 -29.58 -0.23 1.02
N GLU A 448 -29.69 -1.54 0.77
CA GLU A 448 -30.62 -2.29 -0.07
C GLU A 448 -31.24 -1.57 -1.27
N GLU A 449 -30.97 -2.17 -2.43
CA GLU A 449 -31.57 -1.95 -3.74
C GLU A 449 -33.10 -1.75 -3.69
N GLN A 450 -33.58 -0.54 -3.37
CA GLN A 450 -34.79 -0.04 -4.00
C GLN A 450 -34.50 -0.06 -5.49
N GLN A 451 -35.19 -0.93 -6.24
CA GLN A 451 -34.98 -1.16 -7.68
C GLN A 451 -34.81 0.16 -8.43
N MET A 452 -33.54 0.53 -8.61
CA MET A 452 -33.16 1.77 -9.26
C MET A 452 -33.30 1.57 -10.77
N PRO A 453 -33.65 2.60 -11.54
CA PRO A 453 -33.67 2.50 -12.99
C PRO A 453 -32.23 2.41 -13.50
N ILE A 454 -31.68 1.21 -13.42
CA ILE A 454 -30.51 0.79 -14.16
C ILE A 454 -30.90 0.92 -15.63
N ASN A 455 -30.16 1.72 -16.40
CA ASN A 455 -30.29 1.67 -17.86
C ASN A 455 -30.02 0.22 -18.33
N ALA A 456 -30.48 -0.17 -19.52
CA ALA A 456 -30.43 -1.56 -20.01
C ALA A 456 -29.01 -2.22 -20.02
N ALA A 457 -27.96 -1.47 -19.67
CA ALA A 457 -26.57 -1.87 -19.63
C ALA A 457 -25.93 -1.93 -18.22
N GLY A 458 -26.64 -1.69 -17.11
CA GLY A 458 -26.05 -1.86 -15.77
C GLY A 458 -25.41 -0.62 -15.13
N PHE A 459 -25.47 0.57 -15.73
CA PHE A 459 -24.70 1.74 -15.31
C PHE A 459 -25.56 2.87 -14.69
N ALA A 460 -25.00 3.63 -13.74
CA ALA A 460 -25.68 4.81 -13.20
C ALA A 460 -25.82 5.91 -14.28
N SER A 461 -27.00 6.53 -14.36
CA SER A 461 -27.23 7.70 -15.23
C SER A 461 -26.35 8.89 -14.81
N ALA A 462 -25.98 9.77 -15.77
CA ALA A 462 -25.23 11.00 -15.51
C ALA A 462 -25.92 11.89 -14.46
N GLU A 463 -27.25 11.93 -14.43
CA GLU A 463 -28.01 12.69 -13.42
C GLU A 463 -27.81 12.12 -12.01
N ILE A 464 -27.78 10.78 -11.89
CA ILE A 464 -27.54 10.09 -10.61
C ILE A 464 -26.12 10.38 -10.13
N LEU A 465 -25.12 10.28 -11.00
CA LEU A 465 -23.73 10.58 -10.67
C LEU A 465 -23.55 12.05 -10.26
N TYR A 466 -24.22 12.98 -10.94
CA TYR A 466 -24.24 14.39 -10.57
C TYR A 466 -24.83 14.62 -9.18
N LYS A 467 -25.98 13.99 -8.86
CA LYS A 467 -26.60 14.05 -7.52
C LYS A 467 -25.68 13.48 -6.44
N LYS A 468 -25.03 12.33 -6.71
CA LYS A 468 -24.02 11.75 -5.80
C LYS A 468 -22.85 12.70 -5.57
N ARG A 469 -22.29 13.29 -6.64
CA ARG A 469 -21.20 14.28 -6.55
C ARG A 469 -21.61 15.51 -5.74
N GLN A 470 -22.80 16.05 -5.98
CA GLN A 470 -23.37 17.19 -5.23
C GLN A 470 -23.50 16.86 -3.74
N ARG A 471 -24.10 15.71 -3.41
CA ARG A 471 -24.26 15.23 -2.03
C ARG A 471 -22.90 15.14 -1.33
N LYS A 472 -21.88 14.56 -1.98
CA LYS A 472 -20.52 14.48 -1.44
C LYS A 472 -19.90 15.85 -1.16
N LYS A 473 -20.08 16.82 -2.07
CA LYS A 473 -19.57 18.19 -1.89
C LYS A 473 -20.20 18.88 -0.68
N PHE A 474 -21.51 18.74 -0.47
CA PHE A 474 -22.16 19.28 0.73
C PHE A 474 -21.63 18.62 2.00
N PHE A 475 -21.42 17.30 1.98
CA PHE A 475 -20.83 16.60 3.12
C PHE A 475 -19.43 17.12 3.45
N GLN A 476 -18.54 17.20 2.47
CA GLN A 476 -17.18 17.72 2.62
C GLN A 476 -17.17 19.17 3.13
N HIS A 477 -18.08 20.02 2.64
CA HIS A 477 -18.21 21.39 3.15
C HIS A 477 -18.65 21.40 4.62
N GLY A 478 -19.58 20.53 5.02
CA GLY A 478 -19.94 20.35 6.42
C GLY A 478 -18.78 19.93 7.31
N ILE A 479 -17.90 19.05 6.82
CA ILE A 479 -16.64 18.67 7.50
C ILE A 479 -15.70 19.86 7.63
N GLN A 480 -15.51 20.66 6.57
CA GLN A 480 -14.67 21.85 6.61
C GLN A 480 -15.19 22.89 7.62
N GLU A 481 -16.50 23.11 7.65
CA GLU A 481 -17.12 23.99 8.66
C GLU A 481 -16.99 23.42 10.07
N PHE A 482 -17.08 22.10 10.26
CA PHE A 482 -16.82 21.47 11.56
C PHE A 482 -15.38 21.72 12.02
N ASN A 483 -14.41 21.50 11.12
CA ASN A 483 -12.99 21.70 11.40
C ASN A 483 -12.68 23.14 11.81
N ARG A 484 -13.34 24.12 11.20
CA ARG A 484 -13.20 25.54 11.53
C ARG A 484 -13.95 25.90 12.83
N LYS A 485 -15.20 25.45 12.94
CA LYS A 485 -16.09 25.75 14.05
C LYS A 485 -17.09 24.59 14.22
N PRO A 486 -16.88 23.68 15.19
CA PRO A 486 -17.68 22.46 15.35
C PRO A 486 -19.20 22.70 15.31
N MET A 487 -19.69 23.74 16.00
CA MET A 487 -21.11 24.11 16.00
C MET A 487 -21.67 24.56 14.66
N ALA A 488 -20.88 25.24 13.82
CA ALA A 488 -21.31 25.61 12.49
C ALA A 488 -21.41 24.36 11.59
N GLY A 489 -20.41 23.48 11.68
CA GLY A 489 -20.39 22.21 10.97
C GLY A 489 -21.56 21.30 11.32
N ILE A 490 -21.84 21.08 12.62
CA ILE A 490 -22.98 20.25 13.06
C ILE A 490 -24.30 20.79 12.51
N LYS A 491 -24.54 22.10 12.64
CA LYS A 491 -25.77 22.73 12.09
C LYS A 491 -25.87 22.55 10.59
N TYR A 492 -24.78 22.74 9.87
CA TYR A 492 -24.75 22.56 8.42
C TYR A 492 -25.02 21.10 8.02
N LEU A 493 -24.42 20.14 8.72
CA LEU A 493 -24.61 18.71 8.49
C LEU A 493 -26.06 18.29 8.77
N GLN A 494 -26.70 18.82 9.82
CA GLN A 494 -28.12 18.60 10.09
C GLN A 494 -29.02 19.20 8.98
N GLN A 495 -28.76 20.45 8.58
CA GLN A 495 -29.51 21.12 7.49
C GLN A 495 -29.47 20.34 6.17
N ASN A 496 -28.37 19.63 5.92
CA ASN A 496 -28.19 18.82 4.72
C ASN A 496 -28.48 17.33 4.93
N THR A 497 -29.15 16.96 6.03
CA THR A 497 -29.58 15.57 6.34
C THR A 497 -28.43 14.56 6.46
N PHE A 498 -27.25 15.03 6.87
CA PHE A 498 -26.10 14.16 7.19
C PHE A 498 -26.03 13.80 8.68
N LEU A 499 -26.69 14.58 9.53
CA LEU A 499 -26.90 14.27 10.94
C LEU A 499 -28.40 14.35 11.25
N PRO A 500 -28.90 13.54 12.21
CA PRO A 500 -30.32 13.54 12.54
C PRO A 500 -30.77 14.88 13.11
N THR A 501 -32.05 15.19 12.92
CA THR A 501 -32.70 16.39 13.47
C THR A 501 -34.02 15.97 14.12
N PRO A 502 -34.13 15.95 15.46
CA PRO A 502 -33.17 16.44 16.45
C PRO A 502 -31.90 15.58 16.54
N LEU A 503 -30.79 16.21 16.95
CA LEU A 503 -29.50 15.56 17.08
C LEU A 503 -29.47 14.65 18.30
N ASP A 504 -29.14 13.38 18.06
CA ASP A 504 -28.82 12.45 19.13
C ASP A 504 -27.30 12.41 19.42
N SER A 505 -26.96 12.24 20.69
CA SER A 505 -25.59 12.20 21.19
C SER A 505 -24.81 10.96 20.71
N MET A 506 -25.46 9.81 20.55
CA MET A 506 -24.84 8.58 20.02
C MET A 506 -24.54 8.74 18.52
N SER A 507 -25.46 9.32 17.74
CA SER A 507 -25.24 9.58 16.32
C SER A 507 -24.03 10.49 16.09
N LEU A 508 -23.89 11.57 16.86
CA LEU A 508 -22.72 12.44 16.76
C LEU A 508 -21.44 11.74 17.24
N ALA A 509 -21.49 11.01 18.36
CA ALA A 509 -20.33 10.25 18.84
C ALA A 509 -19.84 9.24 17.79
N THR A 510 -20.76 8.53 17.15
CA THR A 510 -20.47 7.56 16.07
C THR A 510 -19.85 8.26 14.85
N PHE A 511 -20.40 9.41 14.46
CA PHE A 511 -19.85 10.24 13.39
C PHE A 511 -18.41 10.72 13.68
N LEU A 512 -18.14 11.16 14.90
CA LEU A 512 -16.77 11.56 15.29
C LEU A 512 -15.84 10.34 15.34
N ARG A 513 -16.35 9.17 15.74
CA ARG A 513 -15.59 7.93 15.88
C ARG A 513 -15.24 7.28 14.54
N SER A 514 -16.09 7.44 13.53
CA SER A 514 -15.86 6.90 12.18
C SER A 514 -14.77 7.66 11.42
N LEU A 515 -14.37 8.84 11.90
CA LEU A 515 -13.36 9.72 11.29
C LEU A 515 -13.55 9.86 9.76
N PRO A 516 -14.66 10.46 9.30
CA PRO A 516 -14.86 10.75 7.89
C PRO A 516 -13.67 11.48 7.30
N GLN A 517 -13.40 11.23 6.02
CA GLN A 517 -12.25 11.80 5.34
C GLN A 517 -12.21 13.34 5.49
N GLY A 518 -11.06 13.85 5.94
CA GLY A 518 -10.83 15.28 6.14
C GLY A 518 -11.31 15.82 7.47
N LEU A 519 -11.92 15.02 8.35
CA LEU A 519 -12.28 15.45 9.71
C LEU A 519 -11.02 15.64 10.57
N ASN A 520 -10.82 16.87 11.07
CA ASN A 520 -9.61 17.23 11.80
C ASN A 520 -9.67 16.73 13.25
N LYS A 521 -8.71 15.88 13.61
CA LYS A 521 -8.60 15.26 14.95
C LYS A 521 -8.43 16.26 16.10
N ASN A 522 -7.83 17.43 15.84
CA ASN A 522 -7.77 18.51 16.83
C ASN A 522 -9.16 19.10 17.07
N ALA A 523 -9.94 19.33 16.01
CA ALA A 523 -11.30 19.85 16.15
C ALA A 523 -12.20 18.86 16.89
N VAL A 524 -12.04 17.55 16.63
CA VAL A 524 -12.72 16.48 17.39
C VAL A 524 -12.34 16.54 18.86
N GLY A 525 -11.04 16.59 19.19
CA GLY A 525 -10.57 16.67 20.58
C GLY A 525 -11.09 17.91 21.31
N VAL A 526 -11.04 19.08 20.68
CA VAL A 526 -11.56 20.34 21.23
C VAL A 526 -13.05 20.25 21.49
N TYR A 527 -13.82 19.64 20.58
CA TYR A 527 -15.27 19.45 20.76
C TYR A 527 -15.59 18.47 21.90
N LEU A 528 -14.93 17.32 21.94
CA LEU A 528 -15.09 16.32 23.00
C LEU A 528 -14.70 16.85 24.39
N GLY A 529 -13.69 17.72 24.45
CA GLY A 529 -13.23 18.35 25.68
C GLY A 529 -14.03 19.59 26.10
N ALA A 530 -14.94 20.10 25.26
CA ALA A 530 -15.71 21.30 25.57
C ALA A 530 -16.75 21.06 26.67
N MET A 531 -17.00 22.08 27.49
CA MET A 531 -17.98 21.99 28.58
C MET A 531 -19.43 22.06 28.07
N GLY A 532 -19.67 22.73 26.95
CA GLY A 532 -21.00 23.20 26.54
C GLY A 532 -21.49 24.39 27.38
N LYS A 533 -22.68 24.89 27.05
CA LYS A 533 -23.35 25.99 27.73
C LYS A 533 -24.38 25.50 28.73
N GLU A 534 -24.40 26.13 29.90
CA GLU A 534 -25.37 25.85 30.95
C GLU A 534 -26.75 26.37 30.53
N VAL A 535 -27.77 25.51 30.58
CA VAL A 535 -29.14 25.91 30.28
C VAL A 535 -29.76 26.50 31.55
N LYS A 536 -29.71 27.83 31.70
CA LYS A 536 -30.43 28.52 32.77
C LYS A 536 -31.92 28.56 32.43
N GLY A 537 -32.79 28.30 33.42
CA GLY A 537 -34.21 27.98 33.23
C GLY A 537 -35.08 28.95 32.41
N PHE A 538 -34.59 30.16 32.08
CA PHE A 538 -35.27 31.15 31.24
C PHE A 538 -34.69 31.28 29.81
N GLU A 539 -33.54 30.66 29.50
CA GLU A 539 -32.79 30.80 28.23
C GLU A 539 -32.96 29.61 27.27
N LYS A 540 -33.92 28.71 27.53
CA LYS A 540 -34.13 27.46 26.76
C LYS A 540 -34.40 27.66 25.26
N THR A 541 -34.67 28.88 24.78
CA THR A 541 -35.04 29.15 23.38
C THR A 541 -33.86 29.44 22.46
N ASP A 542 -32.70 29.85 22.99
CA ASP A 542 -31.62 30.43 22.15
C ASP A 542 -30.36 29.54 22.05
N ILE A 543 -30.24 28.52 22.91
CA ILE A 543 -29.11 27.58 22.92
C ILE A 543 -29.49 26.36 22.08
N HIS A 544 -28.67 26.07 21.08
CA HIS A 544 -28.81 24.88 20.25
C HIS A 544 -28.56 23.61 21.09
N GLU A 545 -29.34 22.55 20.90
CA GLU A 545 -29.24 21.29 21.66
C GLU A 545 -27.80 20.73 21.71
N ALA A 546 -27.11 20.80 20.56
CA ALA A 546 -25.72 20.36 20.39
C ALA A 546 -24.64 21.17 21.13
N ASP A 547 -25.01 22.30 21.76
CA ASP A 547 -24.12 23.22 22.48
C ASP A 547 -24.41 23.23 23.99
N THR A 548 -25.28 22.34 24.49
CA THR A 548 -25.63 22.25 25.91
C THR A 548 -24.62 21.41 26.71
N MET A 549 -24.45 21.70 28.00
CA MET A 549 -23.52 20.94 28.86
C MET A 549 -23.84 19.44 28.91
N ASP A 550 -25.12 19.08 29.05
CA ASP A 550 -25.55 17.68 29.10
C ASP A 550 -25.23 16.96 27.80
N PHE A 551 -25.50 17.60 26.65
CA PHE A 551 -25.23 17.00 25.34
C PHE A 551 -23.74 16.74 25.11
N HIS A 552 -22.86 17.69 25.43
CA HIS A 552 -21.41 17.49 25.32
C HIS A 552 -20.92 16.33 26.19
N ARG A 553 -21.39 16.23 27.44
CA ARG A 553 -21.06 15.12 28.35
C ARG A 553 -21.54 13.79 27.78
N ASP A 554 -22.76 13.73 27.26
CA ASP A 554 -23.37 12.50 26.76
C ASP A 554 -22.68 12.04 25.46
N VAL A 555 -22.29 12.96 24.57
CA VAL A 555 -21.47 12.67 23.39
C VAL A 555 -20.11 12.10 23.79
N LEU A 556 -19.40 12.73 24.73
CA LEU A 556 -18.11 12.21 25.22
C LEU A 556 -18.27 10.81 25.83
N THR A 557 -19.32 10.59 26.61
CA THR A 557 -19.61 9.29 27.22
C THR A 557 -19.85 8.21 26.16
N ASN A 558 -20.69 8.50 25.16
CA ASN A 558 -20.97 7.58 24.05
C ASN A 558 -19.72 7.35 23.19
N PHE A 559 -18.90 8.38 22.98
CA PHE A 559 -17.65 8.27 22.24
C PHE A 559 -16.68 7.32 22.94
N VAL A 560 -16.45 7.47 24.26
CA VAL A 560 -15.57 6.56 25.02
C VAL A 560 -16.14 5.14 25.06
N ARG A 561 -17.46 4.98 25.21
CA ARG A 561 -18.12 3.67 25.20
C ARG A 561 -18.07 2.95 23.85
N SER A 562 -17.83 3.67 22.75
CA SER A 562 -17.65 3.06 21.43
C SER A 562 -16.36 2.24 21.29
N PHE A 563 -15.42 2.39 22.25
CA PHE A 563 -14.20 1.59 22.29
C PHE A 563 -14.41 0.30 23.07
N ASN A 564 -13.89 -0.80 22.52
CA ASN A 564 -13.80 -2.06 23.23
C ASN A 564 -12.41 -2.18 23.88
N PHE A 565 -12.34 -2.09 25.21
CA PHE A 565 -11.10 -2.26 25.98
C PHE A 565 -11.05 -3.60 26.72
N GLU A 566 -11.99 -4.50 26.45
CA GLU A 566 -12.07 -5.79 27.13
C GLU A 566 -10.80 -6.61 26.91
N GLY A 567 -10.10 -6.94 28.00
CA GLY A 567 -8.88 -7.74 27.95
C GLY A 567 -7.62 -7.00 27.47
N GLU A 568 -7.76 -5.73 27.07
CA GLU A 568 -6.64 -4.88 26.68
C GLU A 568 -5.89 -4.33 27.89
N SER A 569 -4.59 -4.08 27.72
CA SER A 569 -3.79 -3.35 28.73
C SER A 569 -4.18 -1.87 28.75
N ILE A 570 -3.98 -1.18 29.89
CA ILE A 570 -4.23 0.28 29.98
C ILE A 570 -3.47 1.09 28.91
N VAL A 571 -2.24 0.67 28.54
CA VAL A 571 -1.45 1.34 27.49
C VAL A 571 -2.07 1.10 26.11
N ALA A 572 -2.50 -0.13 25.82
CA ALA A 572 -3.17 -0.45 24.55
C ALA A 572 -4.49 0.32 24.42
N ALA A 573 -5.31 0.34 25.48
CA ALA A 573 -6.54 1.11 25.54
C ALA A 573 -6.28 2.61 25.30
N LEU A 574 -5.24 3.17 25.92
CA LEU A 574 -4.86 4.57 25.73
C LEU A 574 -4.39 4.84 24.30
N ARG A 575 -3.63 3.94 23.67
CA ARG A 575 -3.24 4.04 22.25
C ARG A 575 -4.46 4.00 21.32
N MET A 576 -5.37 3.05 21.52
CA MET A 576 -6.60 2.94 20.74
C MET A 576 -7.44 4.21 20.84
N PHE A 577 -7.56 4.75 22.05
CA PHE A 577 -8.32 5.96 22.33
C PHE A 577 -7.71 7.19 21.65
N LEU A 578 -6.41 7.42 21.87
CA LEU A 578 -5.68 8.57 21.33
C LEU A 578 -5.34 8.47 19.84
N ALA A 579 -5.50 7.30 19.21
CA ALA A 579 -5.44 7.19 17.75
C ALA A 579 -6.61 7.92 17.07
N SER A 580 -7.73 8.10 17.75
CA SER A 580 -8.97 8.62 17.16
C SER A 580 -9.14 10.15 17.22
N PHE A 581 -8.40 10.86 18.07
CA PHE A 581 -8.43 12.32 18.16
C PHE A 581 -7.13 12.84 18.78
N ARG A 582 -6.88 14.16 18.71
CA ARG A 582 -5.72 14.77 19.38
C ARG A 582 -6.16 15.42 20.68
N LEU A 583 -5.46 15.11 21.77
CA LEU A 583 -5.75 15.71 23.08
C LEU A 583 -5.67 17.25 22.99
N PRO A 584 -6.64 17.97 23.58
CA PRO A 584 -6.58 19.42 23.65
C PRO A 584 -5.40 19.91 24.51
N GLY A 585 -4.98 21.16 24.31
CA GLY A 585 -3.93 21.77 25.14
C GLY A 585 -4.40 22.30 26.49
N GLU A 586 -5.70 22.55 26.65
CA GLU A 586 -6.26 23.10 27.90
C GLU A 586 -6.43 22.02 28.96
N ALA A 587 -5.82 22.19 30.14
CA ALA A 587 -5.84 21.21 31.22
C ALA A 587 -7.25 20.78 31.64
N GLN A 588 -8.22 21.70 31.67
CA GLN A 588 -9.61 21.38 32.02
C GLN A 588 -10.31 20.49 30.97
N GLN A 589 -9.93 20.61 29.69
CA GLN A 589 -10.48 19.78 28.63
C GLN A 589 -9.90 18.37 28.69
N ILE A 590 -8.58 18.26 28.93
CA ILE A 590 -7.89 16.98 29.14
C ILE A 590 -8.49 16.24 30.34
N ASP A 591 -8.67 16.94 31.47
CA ASP A 591 -9.26 16.41 32.70
C ASP A 591 -10.63 15.76 32.45
N ARG A 592 -11.54 16.44 31.74
CA ARG A 592 -12.87 15.90 31.39
C ARG A 592 -12.80 14.62 30.56
N ILE A 593 -11.96 14.63 29.53
CA ILE A 593 -11.79 13.49 28.62
C ILE A 593 -11.26 12.29 29.40
N LEU A 594 -10.20 12.49 30.19
CA LEU A 594 -9.56 11.40 30.93
C LEU A 594 -10.42 10.87 32.07
N ASN A 595 -11.21 11.71 32.74
CA ASN A 595 -12.17 11.26 33.73
C ASN A 595 -13.16 10.25 33.11
N THR A 596 -13.69 10.55 31.93
CA THR A 596 -14.64 9.66 31.24
C THR A 596 -13.96 8.39 30.73
N PHE A 597 -12.76 8.52 30.16
CA PHE A 597 -11.93 7.38 29.73
C PHE A 597 -11.63 6.40 30.88
N SER A 598 -11.29 6.93 32.05
CA SER A 598 -10.88 6.14 33.21
C SER A 598 -11.99 5.28 33.78
N LEU A 599 -13.25 5.72 33.65
CA LEU A 599 -14.42 4.89 33.99
C LEU A 599 -14.44 3.60 33.17
N GLN A 600 -14.22 3.69 31.86
CA GLN A 600 -14.22 2.51 30.98
C GLN A 600 -12.98 1.63 31.18
N VAL A 601 -11.81 2.24 31.36
CA VAL A 601 -10.57 1.49 31.68
C VAL A 601 -10.72 0.67 32.96
N TYR A 602 -11.27 1.27 34.01
CA TYR A 602 -11.50 0.59 35.28
C TYR A 602 -12.51 -0.56 35.17
N GLU A 603 -13.48 -0.45 34.26
CA GLU A 603 -14.50 -1.47 34.03
C GLU A 603 -13.99 -2.65 33.17
N GLN A 604 -13.21 -2.38 32.12
CA GLN A 604 -12.96 -3.34 31.04
C GLN A 604 -11.51 -3.84 30.92
N CYS A 605 -10.51 -3.05 31.33
CA CYS A 605 -9.10 -3.40 31.08
C CYS A 605 -8.65 -4.64 31.88
N ARG A 606 -7.63 -5.32 31.34
CA ARG A 606 -7.01 -6.51 31.93
C ARG A 606 -6.56 -6.26 33.37
N GLU A 607 -5.94 -5.12 33.65
CA GLU A 607 -5.38 -4.80 34.97
C GLU A 607 -6.38 -4.15 35.94
N ARG A 608 -7.69 -4.21 35.65
CA ARG A 608 -8.73 -3.63 36.51
C ARG A 608 -8.66 -4.06 37.97
N PHE A 609 -8.21 -5.29 38.25
CA PHE A 609 -8.09 -5.81 39.61
C PHE A 609 -6.86 -5.27 40.37
N LEU A 610 -5.90 -4.65 39.67
CA LEU A 610 -4.75 -3.97 40.28
C LEU A 610 -5.11 -2.55 40.71
N MET A 611 -6.10 -1.93 40.06
CA MET A 611 -6.53 -0.57 40.36
C MET A 611 -7.57 -0.58 41.48
N ALA A 612 -7.30 0.10 42.60
CA ALA A 612 -8.16 0.09 43.78
C ALA A 612 -9.45 0.93 43.64
N SER A 613 -9.46 1.85 42.67
CA SER A 613 -10.54 2.79 42.36
C SER A 613 -10.39 3.34 40.94
N VAL A 614 -11.45 3.99 40.43
CA VAL A 614 -11.41 4.75 39.16
C VAL A 614 -10.37 5.87 39.22
N ASP A 615 -10.21 6.50 40.39
CA ASP A 615 -9.25 7.59 40.59
C ASP A 615 -7.80 7.12 40.38
N VAL A 616 -7.49 5.86 40.73
CA VAL A 616 -6.18 5.25 40.41
C VAL A 616 -6.01 5.10 38.89
N ALA A 617 -7.02 4.62 38.18
CA ALA A 617 -6.98 4.50 36.72
C ALA A 617 -6.77 5.87 36.03
N TYR A 618 -7.43 6.89 36.58
CA TYR A 618 -7.32 8.27 36.14
C TYR A 618 -5.92 8.87 36.33
N LEU A 619 -5.38 8.82 37.55
CA LEU A 619 -4.04 9.34 37.83
C LEU A 619 -2.96 8.59 37.06
N LEU A 620 -3.11 7.27 36.92
CA LEU A 620 -2.19 6.45 36.13
C LEU A 620 -2.24 6.81 34.65
N SER A 621 -3.44 7.03 34.07
CA SER A 621 -3.59 7.48 32.67
C SER A 621 -2.94 8.84 32.43
N PHE A 622 -3.09 9.78 33.36
CA PHE A 622 -2.38 11.07 33.33
C PHE A 622 -0.86 10.88 33.37
N SER A 623 -0.39 9.99 34.26
CA SER A 623 1.04 9.70 34.40
C SER A 623 1.63 9.07 33.13
N LEU A 624 0.88 8.21 32.44
CA LEU A 624 1.29 7.63 31.16
C LEU A 624 1.41 8.69 30.05
N ILE A 625 0.48 9.65 29.98
CA ILE A 625 0.55 10.75 29.02
C ILE A 625 1.74 11.69 29.30
N MET A 626 1.98 11.99 30.58
CA MET A 626 3.14 12.78 31.01
C MET A 626 4.44 12.06 30.71
N LEU A 627 4.50 10.75 30.98
CA LEU A 627 5.65 9.91 30.67
C LEU A 627 5.93 9.88 29.16
N ASN A 628 4.89 9.71 28.33
CA ASN A 628 5.03 9.72 26.87
C ASN A 628 5.63 11.05 26.38
N THR A 629 5.09 12.16 26.89
CA THR A 629 5.57 13.51 26.55
C THR A 629 7.01 13.72 27.02
N ASP A 630 7.38 13.23 28.20
CA ASP A 630 8.74 13.36 28.74
C ASP A 630 9.78 12.53 27.96
N LEU A 631 9.44 11.27 27.66
CA LEU A 631 10.35 10.33 27.01
C LEU A 631 10.56 10.61 25.52
N HIS A 632 9.55 11.10 24.80
CA HIS A 632 9.61 11.24 23.33
C HIS A 632 9.73 12.67 22.82
N ASN A 633 9.58 13.69 23.67
CA ASN A 633 9.78 15.08 23.26
C ASN A 633 11.27 15.41 23.04
N PRO A 634 11.70 15.81 21.82
CA PRO A 634 13.10 16.10 21.52
C PRO A 634 13.64 17.34 22.25
N ASN A 635 12.78 18.22 22.76
CA ASN A 635 13.19 19.41 23.50
C ASN A 635 13.65 19.10 24.94
N ILE A 636 13.39 17.88 25.43
CA ILE A 636 13.80 17.44 26.76
C ILE A 636 15.11 16.67 26.64
N ARG A 637 16.15 17.18 27.30
CA ARG A 637 17.47 16.53 27.31
C ARG A 637 17.40 15.14 27.95
N ALA A 638 18.13 14.18 27.38
CA ALA A 638 18.14 12.79 27.82
C ALA A 638 18.50 12.60 29.30
N ASP A 639 19.36 13.45 29.87
CA ASP A 639 19.74 13.40 31.28
C ASP A 639 18.65 13.89 32.25
N LYS A 640 17.66 14.62 31.74
CA LYS A 640 16.52 15.15 32.50
C LYS A 640 15.24 14.32 32.36
N LYS A 641 15.23 13.35 31.44
CA LYS A 641 14.08 12.45 31.24
C LYS A 641 13.84 11.60 32.50
N MET A 642 12.58 11.33 32.78
CA MET A 642 12.11 10.54 33.91
C MET A 642 12.67 9.12 33.81
N LYS A 643 13.35 8.68 34.88
CA LYS A 643 13.88 7.31 34.95
C LYS A 643 12.80 6.37 35.47
N LEU A 644 12.96 5.07 35.18
CA LEU A 644 12.07 4.02 35.67
C LEU A 644 11.79 4.12 37.18
N LEU A 645 12.84 4.31 37.99
CA LEU A 645 12.70 4.43 39.44
C LEU A 645 11.88 5.65 39.87
N ASP A 646 11.98 6.76 39.13
CA ASP A 646 11.20 7.97 39.39
C ASP A 646 9.73 7.73 39.03
N PHE A 647 9.46 7.06 37.90
CA PHE A 647 8.11 6.68 37.49
C PHE A 647 7.44 5.73 38.49
N ILE A 648 8.17 4.70 38.98
CA ILE A 648 7.66 3.80 40.02
C ILE A 648 7.36 4.60 41.29
N LYS A 649 8.29 5.42 41.75
CA LYS A 649 8.10 6.23 42.96
C LYS A 649 6.87 7.13 42.87
N ASN A 650 6.59 7.71 41.70
CA ASN A 650 5.47 8.63 41.50
C ASN A 650 4.10 7.93 41.43
N ASN A 651 4.07 6.64 41.07
CA ASN A 651 2.81 5.93 40.80
C ASN A 651 2.57 4.71 41.71
N LYS A 652 3.55 4.31 42.52
CA LYS A 652 3.43 3.15 43.42
C LYS A 652 2.28 3.30 44.41
N ASN A 653 2.09 4.49 44.97
CA ASN A 653 1.06 4.75 45.98
C ASN A 653 0.46 6.15 45.81
N TYR A 654 -0.86 6.24 45.61
CA TYR A 654 -1.60 7.50 45.45
C TYR A 654 -2.22 8.02 46.77
N GLY A 655 -1.82 7.46 47.91
CA GLY A 655 -2.32 7.82 49.23
C GLY A 655 -3.59 7.07 49.64
N GLN A 656 -3.96 7.24 50.92
CA GLN A 656 -5.06 6.51 51.55
C GLN A 656 -6.43 6.81 50.93
N GLU A 657 -6.64 8.04 50.45
CA GLU A 657 -7.92 8.50 49.92
C GLU A 657 -8.21 7.93 48.53
N VAL A 658 -7.18 7.75 47.71
CA VAL A 658 -7.30 7.34 46.30
C VAL A 658 -7.07 5.84 46.12
N SER A 659 -5.96 5.33 46.67
CA SER A 659 -5.54 3.93 46.51
C SER A 659 -6.00 3.02 47.64
N LYS A 660 -6.69 3.54 48.65
CA LYS A 660 -7.01 2.84 49.92
C LYS A 660 -5.75 2.30 50.64
N GLY A 661 -4.59 2.89 50.34
CA GLY A 661 -3.29 2.45 50.85
C GLY A 661 -2.72 1.21 50.16
N LEU A 662 -3.28 0.79 49.01
CA LEU A 662 -2.77 -0.34 48.23
C LEU A 662 -1.75 0.13 47.20
N ASP A 663 -0.57 -0.49 47.21
CA ASP A 663 0.48 -0.21 46.25
C ASP A 663 0.21 -0.91 44.91
N LEU A 664 0.49 -0.22 43.80
CA LEU A 664 0.59 -0.86 42.48
C LEU A 664 1.86 -1.73 42.42
N PRO A 665 1.80 -2.94 41.83
CA PRO A 665 2.98 -3.80 41.71
C PRO A 665 4.12 -3.15 40.92
N GLU A 666 5.35 -3.27 41.40
CA GLU A 666 6.53 -2.68 40.72
C GLU A 666 6.76 -3.30 39.34
N ASP A 667 6.53 -4.60 39.18
CA ASP A 667 6.66 -5.30 37.89
C ASP A 667 5.67 -4.72 36.85
N PHE A 668 4.45 -4.40 37.29
CA PHE A 668 3.44 -3.78 36.43
C PHE A 668 3.85 -2.37 36.01
N LEU A 669 4.31 -1.53 36.95
CA LEU A 669 4.80 -0.18 36.63
C LEU A 669 6.04 -0.21 35.73
N THR A 670 6.87 -1.24 35.86
CA THR A 670 8.03 -1.47 34.99
C THR A 670 7.61 -1.82 33.58
N GLU A 671 6.66 -2.75 33.42
CA GLU A 671 6.09 -3.11 32.11
C GLU A 671 5.50 -1.88 31.40
N LEU A 672 4.77 -1.03 32.12
CA LEU A 672 4.20 0.21 31.57
C LEU A 672 5.30 1.15 31.08
N TYR A 673 6.34 1.40 31.89
CA TYR A 673 7.45 2.29 31.53
C TYR A 673 8.19 1.78 30.31
N ASP A 674 8.57 0.50 30.30
CA ASP A 674 9.34 -0.10 29.21
C ASP A 674 8.53 -0.11 27.90
N THR A 675 7.21 -0.35 27.99
CA THR A 675 6.33 -0.33 26.82
C THR A 675 6.25 1.08 26.20
N ILE A 676 6.08 2.12 27.01
CA ILE A 676 6.06 3.51 26.52
C ILE A 676 7.45 3.95 26.04
N ALA A 677 8.52 3.57 26.72
CA ALA A 677 9.88 3.92 26.31
C ALA A 677 10.25 3.29 24.95
N LYS A 678 9.79 2.07 24.70
CA LYS A 678 10.03 1.33 23.45
C LYS A 678 9.16 1.83 22.29
N ASP A 679 7.90 2.09 22.55
CA ASP A 679 6.92 2.49 21.54
C ASP A 679 6.19 3.76 21.97
N GLU A 680 6.28 4.83 21.20
CA GLU A 680 5.63 6.11 21.50
C GLU A 680 4.11 6.01 21.29
N ILE A 681 3.31 6.63 22.16
CA ILE A 681 1.88 6.82 21.90
C ILE A 681 1.74 7.90 20.82
N LYS A 682 1.40 7.48 19.61
CA LYS A 682 1.19 8.36 18.46
C LYS A 682 -0.30 8.57 18.19
N THR A 683 -0.64 9.79 17.80
CA THR A 683 -1.91 9.98 17.07
C THR A 683 -1.70 9.47 15.64
N PHE A 684 -2.74 8.93 15.02
CA PHE A 684 -2.64 8.25 13.70
C PHE A 684 -2.03 9.10 12.57
N GLU A 685 -1.98 10.43 12.73
CA GLU A 685 -1.40 11.35 11.73
C GLU A 685 0.08 11.66 12.00
N ASP A 686 0.62 11.37 13.20
CA ASP A 686 2.02 11.62 13.57
C ASP A 686 2.99 10.51 13.09
N GLY A 687 2.67 9.87 11.97
CA GLY A 687 3.54 8.88 11.33
C GLY A 687 3.25 7.45 11.76
N GLY A 688 2.47 6.77 10.91
CA GLY A 688 2.29 5.33 10.93
C GLY A 688 1.56 4.90 9.67
N LYS A 689 2.29 4.32 8.73
CA LYS A 689 1.73 3.52 7.62
C LYS A 689 0.70 2.56 8.21
N HIS A 690 -0.50 2.51 7.62
CA HIS A 690 -1.44 1.46 7.94
C HIS A 690 -0.80 0.09 7.72
N VAL A 691 -1.01 -0.79 8.70
CA VAL A 691 -1.00 -2.25 8.49
C VAL A 691 -2.27 -2.62 7.73
#